data_AF-A0A840PJC8-F1
#
_entry.id   AF-A0A840PJC8-F1
#
_cell.length_a   1.000
_cell.length_b   1.000
_cell.length_c   1.000
_cell.angle_alpha   90.00
_cell.angle_beta   90.00
_cell.angle_gamma   90.00
#
_symmetry.space_group_name_H-M   'P 1'
#
loop_
_entity.id
_entity.type
_entity.pdbx_description
1 polymer ?
#
loop_
_entity_poly.entity_id
_entity_poly.type
_entity_poly.pdbx_seq_one_letter_code
_entity_poly.pdbx_strand_id
1 'polypeptide(L)'
;MRIRRTGTALAVLAGLLAVPVAGVPAHARAECGAANAALGRPATASSAEGAAFSAGNAFDGNTGTRWSSAFSDPQWIQVDLGSVKEICAVELSWEAAYGRDFTIQASADGAAWTTLKTVTGATGGTASYEVAGSGRYLRVHGTARGTGYGYSLWEIGVRTGGGDGGGQLPGGGDLGPNVKIFDPSMPAAAIQAQIDQIFTQQEAAQFGTGRYALMFKPGSYDVNVNTGFYTSVHGLGRDPGAVTVKGVSVDAGWFNGNATQNFWRSTENLSVAPYDGTNRWAVSQAAPFRRMHIKGSLNLAPSGYGWASGGYIADSKIDGQVGPYSQQQWYTRDSSVGGWINSVWNMTFSGVEGAPPTGFPEPRYTTLDTTPISREKPYLFLDGGDYKVFVPAKRTSARGVSWANGSTPGTSIPLAGFYVAKPGVTAETLNRALAQGLHLLFTPGIYHLDRTIEVDRAGTIVMGLGLATLVPEGGITAMRVADVDGVRLAGLLIDAGTVNSQTLLEIGRQGVHTDHSADPISVQDVFIRIGGQFAGKATSSMVVHSDDTIIDHTWIWRADHGDGVGWNVNTADYGLRVHGDDVLATGLFVEHFRKYNVEWFGERGRTIFFQNELPYDPPNQAAYMNGTVKGWAAYKVDDSVDAHEGWGMGSYCVFTSDPGIEVDRGFETPVKPGVRFHSLLVVSLGGKGRYNHVINDTGAPAYGVETIPSMVVSYP
;
A
#
# COMPACT_ATOMS: atom_id res chain seq x y z
N MET A 1 -36.52 77.27 49.64
CA MET A 1 -35.39 77.84 50.40
C MET A 1 -34.27 78.19 49.41
N ARG A 2 -33.68 79.38 49.58
CA ARG A 2 -32.68 80.13 48.78
C ARG A 2 -31.74 79.38 47.79
N ILE A 3 -31.73 79.90 46.55
CA ILE A 3 -30.61 80.40 45.71
C ILE A 3 -29.19 79.79 45.93
N ARG A 4 -28.57 79.28 44.85
CA ARG A 4 -27.30 79.81 44.26
C ARG A 4 -26.98 79.19 42.89
N ARG A 5 -26.62 80.06 41.95
CA ARG A 5 -26.08 79.79 40.61
C ARG A 5 -24.58 79.53 40.69
N THR A 6 -24.05 78.68 39.80
CA THR A 6 -22.78 78.89 39.07
C THR A 6 -22.78 77.98 37.85
N GLY A 7 -22.48 78.56 36.67
CA GLY A 7 -22.48 77.86 35.40
C GLY A 7 -21.14 77.19 35.08
N THR A 8 -21.19 76.25 34.16
CA THR A 8 -20.02 75.74 33.43
C THR A 8 -20.46 75.34 32.03
N ALA A 9 -19.70 75.80 31.03
CA ALA A 9 -19.96 75.65 29.61
C ALA A 9 -19.84 74.19 29.14
N LEU A 10 -20.76 73.78 28.25
CA LEU A 10 -20.69 72.53 27.49
C LEU A 10 -19.72 72.72 26.32
N ALA A 11 -18.62 71.96 26.30
CA ALA A 11 -17.79 71.78 25.11
C ALA A 11 -18.35 70.61 24.29
N VAL A 12 -18.73 70.87 23.04
CA VAL A 12 -19.10 69.86 22.05
C VAL A 12 -17.82 69.29 21.44
N LEU A 13 -17.51 68.03 21.71
CA LEU A 13 -16.43 67.30 21.05
C LEU A 13 -17.01 66.55 19.84
N ALA A 14 -16.66 66.97 18.63
CA ALA A 14 -16.90 66.21 17.41
C ALA A 14 -15.85 65.09 17.31
N GLY A 15 -16.27 63.84 17.54
CA GLY A 15 -15.43 62.66 17.32
C GLY A 15 -15.42 62.28 15.84
N LEU A 16 -14.29 62.48 15.16
CA LEU A 16 -13.98 61.77 13.92
C LEU A 16 -13.71 60.29 14.26
N LEU A 17 -14.58 59.39 13.82
CA LEU A 17 -14.26 57.97 13.74
C LEU A 17 -13.28 57.75 12.58
N ALA A 18 -12.00 57.56 12.91
CA ALA A 18 -11.05 56.94 12.01
C ALA A 18 -11.32 55.42 11.99
N VAL A 19 -11.80 54.90 10.86
CA VAL A 19 -11.87 53.46 10.61
C VAL A 19 -10.44 52.96 10.38
N PRO A 20 -9.91 52.00 11.15
CA PRO A 20 -8.63 51.41 10.84
C PRO A 20 -8.82 50.53 9.60
N VAL A 21 -8.17 50.90 8.49
CA VAL A 21 -7.98 49.99 7.37
C VAL A 21 -7.04 48.89 7.89
N ALA A 22 -7.58 47.70 8.09
CA ALA A 22 -6.78 46.52 8.39
C ALA A 22 -5.80 46.30 7.22
N GLY A 23 -4.52 46.52 7.47
CA GLY A 23 -3.47 46.20 6.51
C GLY A 23 -3.51 44.72 6.22
N VAL A 24 -3.66 44.36 4.94
CA VAL A 24 -3.41 43.01 4.46
C VAL A 24 -2.01 42.60 4.92
N PRO A 25 -1.82 41.45 5.58
CA PRO A 25 -0.48 41.01 5.95
C PRO A 25 0.31 40.81 4.65
N ALA A 26 1.36 41.62 4.48
CA ALA A 26 2.37 41.38 3.47
C ALA A 26 2.90 39.95 3.70
N HIS A 27 2.65 39.05 2.76
CA HIS A 27 3.18 37.70 2.82
C HIS A 27 4.70 37.82 2.88
N ALA A 28 5.31 37.40 3.99
CA ALA A 28 6.75 37.21 4.05
C ALA A 28 7.10 36.22 2.93
N ARG A 29 8.00 36.60 2.02
CA ARG A 29 8.56 35.66 1.05
C ARG A 29 9.22 34.53 1.83
N ALA A 30 8.88 33.29 1.50
CA ALA A 30 9.59 32.13 2.00
C ALA A 30 11.07 32.25 1.65
N GLU A 31 11.96 32.03 2.62
CA GLU A 31 13.40 32.07 2.38
C GLU A 31 13.82 30.92 1.45
N CYS A 32 14.76 31.21 0.54
CA CYS A 32 15.37 30.19 -0.31
C CYS A 32 16.07 29.11 0.52
N GLY A 33 15.88 27.84 0.16
CA GLY A 33 16.64 26.74 0.74
C GLY A 33 18.14 26.84 0.39
N ALA A 34 19.01 26.39 1.30
CA ALA A 34 20.46 26.47 1.14
C ALA A 34 21.08 25.34 0.28
N ALA A 35 20.29 24.39 -0.22
CA ALA A 35 20.76 23.32 -1.11
C ALA A 35 20.84 23.80 -2.57
N ASN A 36 21.83 23.30 -3.33
CA ASN A 36 21.91 23.54 -4.78
C ASN A 36 21.18 22.41 -5.52
N ALA A 37 20.00 22.68 -6.05
CA ALA A 37 19.18 21.69 -6.76
C ALA A 37 19.80 21.22 -8.10
N ALA A 38 20.75 21.98 -8.64
CA ALA A 38 21.40 21.70 -9.92
C ALA A 38 22.70 20.89 -9.79
N LEU A 39 23.21 20.68 -8.57
CA LEU A 39 24.48 19.98 -8.36
C LEU A 39 24.43 18.54 -8.89
N GLY A 40 25.37 18.18 -9.76
CA GLY A 40 25.50 16.86 -10.38
C GLY A 40 24.41 16.51 -11.39
N ARG A 41 23.57 17.48 -11.79
CA ARG A 41 22.44 17.23 -12.70
C ARG A 41 22.86 17.22 -14.18
N PRO A 42 22.15 16.45 -15.04
CA PRO A 42 22.41 16.47 -16.48
C PRO A 42 22.23 17.87 -17.08
N ALA A 43 23.19 18.31 -17.88
CA ALA A 43 23.23 19.64 -18.48
C ALA A 43 23.52 19.58 -19.99
N THR A 44 22.98 20.55 -20.73
CA THR A 44 23.24 20.75 -22.16
C THR A 44 23.47 22.24 -22.44
N ALA A 45 24.10 22.56 -23.56
CA ALA A 45 24.37 23.93 -23.99
C ALA A 45 24.26 24.05 -25.51
N SER A 46 24.14 25.29 -26.00
CA SER A 46 24.13 25.59 -27.44
C SER A 46 25.46 25.28 -28.12
N SER A 47 26.58 25.38 -27.39
CA SER A 47 27.91 25.07 -27.89
C SER A 47 28.90 24.86 -26.74
N ALA A 48 30.10 24.39 -27.08
CA ALA A 48 31.27 24.38 -26.21
C ALA A 48 32.50 24.87 -26.99
N GLU A 49 33.42 25.60 -26.33
CA GLU A 49 34.71 26.04 -26.88
C GLU A 49 35.61 24.84 -27.25
N GLY A 50 35.43 23.73 -26.55
CA GLY A 50 36.09 22.45 -26.80
C GLY A 50 35.63 21.38 -25.83
N ALA A 51 36.08 20.13 -26.02
CA ALA A 51 35.63 18.98 -25.23
C ALA A 51 35.90 19.12 -23.72
N ALA A 52 36.96 19.86 -23.33
CA ALA A 52 37.29 20.13 -21.94
C ALA A 52 36.35 21.13 -21.24
N PHE A 53 35.49 21.84 -22.00
CA PHE A 53 34.64 22.94 -21.50
C PHE A 53 33.14 22.59 -21.63
N SER A 54 32.78 21.36 -21.26
CA SER A 54 31.43 20.83 -21.40
C SER A 54 30.42 21.56 -20.50
N ALA A 55 29.12 21.46 -20.83
CA ALA A 55 28.05 22.07 -20.02
C ALA A 55 28.00 21.51 -18.58
N GLY A 56 28.34 20.23 -18.38
CA GLY A 56 28.32 19.59 -17.06
C GLY A 56 29.28 20.22 -16.06
N ASN A 57 30.36 20.83 -16.55
CA ASN A 57 31.36 21.49 -15.72
C ASN A 57 30.80 22.70 -14.94
N ALA A 58 29.67 23.27 -15.34
CA ALA A 58 29.05 24.39 -14.63
C ALA A 58 28.10 23.95 -13.51
N PHE A 59 28.01 22.64 -13.25
CA PHE A 59 27.09 22.04 -12.28
C PHE A 59 27.75 20.92 -11.46
N ASP A 60 29.08 20.79 -11.50
CA ASP A 60 29.81 19.69 -10.89
C ASP A 60 30.29 19.99 -9.45
N GLY A 61 30.14 21.24 -9.00
CA GLY A 61 30.56 21.72 -7.68
C GLY A 61 32.07 22.02 -7.59
N ASN A 62 32.79 22.03 -8.71
CA ASN A 62 34.22 22.21 -8.79
C ASN A 62 34.56 23.55 -9.46
N THR A 63 34.96 24.53 -8.66
CA THR A 63 35.33 25.87 -9.14
C THR A 63 36.62 25.92 -9.97
N GLY A 64 37.26 24.78 -10.24
CA GLY A 64 38.41 24.65 -11.16
C GLY A 64 38.04 24.21 -12.58
N THR A 65 36.78 23.81 -12.82
CA THR A 65 36.24 23.39 -14.13
C THR A 65 35.18 24.40 -14.59
N ARG A 66 35.07 24.62 -15.91
CA ARG A 66 34.12 25.60 -16.48
C ARG A 66 33.43 25.09 -17.72
N TRP A 67 32.20 25.53 -17.94
CA TRP A 67 31.62 25.59 -19.28
C TRP A 67 32.13 26.83 -20.01
N SER A 68 32.37 26.72 -21.31
CA SER A 68 32.73 27.84 -22.18
C SER A 68 32.03 27.69 -23.52
N SER A 69 31.36 28.73 -24.00
CA SER A 69 30.66 28.71 -25.30
C SER A 69 31.57 29.03 -26.48
N ALA A 70 31.07 28.83 -27.70
CA ALA A 70 31.58 29.49 -28.89
C ALA A 70 31.47 31.02 -28.77
N PHE A 71 32.30 31.76 -29.51
CA PHE A 71 32.49 33.20 -29.34
C PHE A 71 31.49 34.00 -30.19
N SER A 72 30.20 33.72 -29.99
CA SER A 72 29.10 34.38 -30.69
C SER A 72 27.92 34.62 -29.75
N ASP A 73 26.99 35.45 -30.20
CA ASP A 73 25.74 35.77 -29.51
C ASP A 73 24.56 35.40 -30.40
N PRO A 74 23.48 34.79 -29.88
CA PRO A 74 23.28 34.34 -28.49
C PRO A 74 23.88 32.94 -28.21
N GLN A 75 24.07 32.61 -26.93
CA GLN A 75 24.43 31.26 -26.46
C GLN A 75 23.61 30.91 -25.21
N TRP A 76 23.45 29.62 -24.92
CA TRP A 76 22.74 29.18 -23.72
C TRP A 76 23.36 27.93 -23.09
N ILE A 77 23.13 27.78 -21.80
CA ILE A 77 23.37 26.58 -21.00
C ILE A 77 22.13 26.28 -20.16
N GLN A 78 21.78 25.00 -20.03
CA GLN A 78 20.62 24.55 -19.26
C GLN A 78 20.91 23.27 -18.46
N VAL A 79 20.09 23.04 -17.43
CA VAL A 79 20.16 21.87 -16.54
C VAL A 79 18.76 21.24 -16.36
N ASP A 80 18.71 19.90 -16.25
CA ASP A 80 17.52 19.14 -15.86
C ASP A 80 17.52 18.88 -14.35
N LEU A 81 16.63 19.55 -13.61
CA LEU A 81 16.48 19.40 -12.15
C LEU A 81 15.81 18.07 -11.74
N GLY A 82 15.37 17.26 -12.70
CA GLY A 82 14.76 15.94 -12.52
C GLY A 82 13.24 15.97 -12.33
N SER A 83 12.69 17.05 -11.76
CA SER A 83 11.26 17.31 -11.66
C SER A 83 10.99 18.81 -11.61
N VAL A 84 9.73 19.23 -11.74
CA VAL A 84 9.37 20.65 -11.62
C VAL A 84 9.66 21.13 -10.20
N LYS A 85 10.51 22.15 -10.06
CA LYS A 85 10.87 22.79 -8.79
C LYS A 85 10.44 24.25 -8.79
N GLU A 86 10.08 24.78 -7.62
CA GLU A 86 9.95 26.23 -7.42
C GLU A 86 11.35 26.82 -7.22
N ILE A 87 11.74 27.72 -8.13
CA ILE A 87 13.06 28.32 -8.17
C ILE A 87 12.94 29.73 -7.61
N CYS A 88 13.73 30.01 -6.57
CA CYS A 88 13.68 31.27 -5.85
C CYS A 88 14.97 32.08 -6.02
N ALA A 89 16.12 31.43 -6.26
CA ALA A 89 17.36 32.13 -6.63
C ALA A 89 18.22 31.30 -7.58
N VAL A 90 19.02 32.00 -8.39
CA VAL A 90 20.04 31.41 -9.25
C VAL A 90 21.35 32.12 -9.01
N GLU A 91 22.37 31.35 -8.65
CA GLU A 91 23.73 31.82 -8.41
C GLU A 91 24.56 31.55 -9.65
N LEU A 92 25.20 32.57 -10.20
CA LEU A 92 26.09 32.46 -11.35
C LEU A 92 27.49 32.84 -10.93
N SER A 93 28.46 31.97 -11.17
CA SER A 93 29.88 32.25 -11.01
C SER A 93 30.56 32.32 -12.37
N TRP A 94 30.74 33.52 -12.89
CA TRP A 94 31.37 33.75 -14.19
C TRP A 94 32.90 33.65 -14.11
N GLU A 95 33.51 33.26 -15.22
CA GLU A 95 34.95 33.47 -15.47
C GLU A 95 35.22 34.94 -15.83
N ALA A 96 36.47 35.33 -16.12
CA ALA A 96 36.78 36.63 -16.71
C ALA A 96 35.98 36.89 -18.01
N ALA A 97 35.62 35.85 -18.76
CA ALA A 97 34.66 35.89 -19.85
C ALA A 97 33.22 35.66 -19.34
N TYR A 98 32.35 36.66 -19.51
CA TYR A 98 31.01 36.67 -18.90
C TYR A 98 29.92 37.20 -19.85
N GLY A 99 28.65 36.92 -19.51
CA GLY A 99 27.49 37.52 -20.17
C GLY A 99 27.17 38.90 -19.60
N ARG A 100 27.22 39.95 -20.43
CA ARG A 100 26.79 41.31 -20.04
C ARG A 100 25.28 41.40 -19.99
N ASP A 101 24.61 40.87 -21.01
CA ASP A 101 23.16 40.89 -21.14
C ASP A 101 22.65 39.45 -21.31
N PHE A 102 21.74 38.98 -20.45
CA PHE A 102 21.22 37.61 -20.48
C PHE A 102 19.85 37.49 -19.80
N THR A 103 19.20 36.35 -20.02
CA THR A 103 17.96 35.97 -19.33
C THR A 103 18.13 34.66 -18.56
N ILE A 104 17.44 34.56 -17.43
CA ILE A 104 17.26 33.31 -16.67
C ILE A 104 15.85 32.84 -16.96
N GLN A 105 15.71 31.60 -17.40
CA GLN A 105 14.46 31.03 -17.88
C GLN A 105 14.20 29.67 -17.25
N ALA A 106 12.92 29.31 -17.14
CA ALA A 106 12.47 28.00 -16.69
C ALA A 106 11.51 27.34 -17.68
N SER A 107 11.47 26.02 -17.69
CA SER A 107 10.61 25.22 -18.55
C SER A 107 10.19 23.91 -17.87
N ALA A 108 8.98 23.44 -18.14
CA ALA A 108 8.50 22.14 -17.66
C ALA A 108 8.93 20.97 -18.57
N ASP A 109 9.13 21.24 -19.86
CA ASP A 109 9.33 20.24 -20.92
C ASP A 109 10.67 20.39 -21.68
N GLY A 110 11.42 21.45 -21.42
CA GLY A 110 12.67 21.78 -22.10
C GLY A 110 12.49 22.45 -23.47
N ALA A 111 11.25 22.68 -23.91
CA ALA A 111 10.90 23.23 -25.21
C ALA A 111 10.25 24.62 -25.09
N ALA A 112 9.26 24.78 -24.23
CA ALA A 112 8.58 26.06 -23.96
C ALA A 112 9.20 26.77 -22.77
N TRP A 113 9.69 28.00 -22.95
CA TRP A 113 10.48 28.71 -21.94
C TRP A 113 9.80 29.98 -21.46
N THR A 114 9.76 30.14 -20.13
CA THR A 114 9.30 31.36 -19.45
C THR A 114 10.49 32.10 -18.86
N THR A 115 10.63 33.38 -19.15
CA THR A 115 11.69 34.22 -18.57
C THR A 115 11.36 34.57 -17.13
N LEU A 116 12.23 34.16 -16.20
CA LEU A 116 12.13 34.50 -14.78
C LEU A 116 12.82 35.83 -14.46
N LYS A 117 13.92 36.14 -15.17
CA LYS A 117 14.70 37.36 -14.96
C LYS A 117 15.40 37.79 -16.25
N THR A 118 15.45 39.09 -16.46
CA THR A 118 16.31 39.73 -17.47
C THR A 118 17.39 40.54 -16.76
N VAL A 119 18.64 40.37 -17.19
CA VAL A 119 19.82 41.05 -16.67
C VAL A 119 20.50 41.77 -17.81
N THR A 120 20.81 43.05 -17.61
CA THR A 120 21.52 43.90 -18.60
C THR A 120 22.64 44.65 -17.91
N GLY A 121 23.76 44.84 -18.60
CA GLY A 121 24.90 45.59 -18.09
C GLY A 121 25.63 44.92 -16.92
N ALA A 122 25.59 43.59 -16.81
CA ALA A 122 26.35 42.87 -15.80
C ALA A 122 27.87 43.06 -16.00
N THR A 123 28.64 42.92 -14.93
CA THR A 123 30.10 43.11 -14.90
C THR A 123 30.89 41.82 -14.67
N GLY A 124 30.25 40.66 -14.77
CA GLY A 124 30.84 39.35 -14.49
C GLY A 124 30.97 39.06 -12.99
N GLY A 125 31.86 38.12 -12.63
CA GLY A 125 32.08 37.67 -11.25
C GLY A 125 31.00 36.72 -10.73
N THR A 126 30.91 36.59 -9.40
CA THR A 126 29.86 35.78 -8.75
C THR A 126 28.69 36.67 -8.32
N ALA A 127 27.49 36.30 -8.73
CA ALA A 127 26.27 37.02 -8.38
C ALA A 127 25.11 36.05 -8.11
N SER A 128 24.26 36.38 -7.16
CA SER A 128 22.98 35.69 -6.92
C SER A 128 21.83 36.54 -7.46
N TYR A 129 20.93 35.91 -8.19
CA TYR A 129 19.75 36.52 -8.78
C TYR A 129 18.51 35.91 -8.15
N GLU A 130 17.80 36.73 -7.36
CA GLU A 130 16.46 36.41 -6.90
C GLU A 130 15.51 36.30 -8.11
N VAL A 131 14.81 35.17 -8.19
CA VAL A 131 13.86 34.84 -9.24
C VAL A 131 12.57 34.27 -8.62
N ALA A 132 11.51 34.19 -9.40
CA ALA A 132 10.28 33.53 -8.96
C ALA A 132 9.65 32.81 -10.15
N GLY A 133 9.53 31.49 -10.04
CA GLY A 133 8.84 30.66 -11.02
C GLY A 133 9.16 29.18 -10.83
N SER A 134 8.49 28.34 -11.60
CA SER A 134 8.65 26.89 -11.52
C SER A 134 9.11 26.29 -12.84
N GLY A 135 9.93 25.26 -12.77
CA GLY A 135 10.35 24.49 -13.95
C GLY A 135 11.14 23.25 -13.59
N ARG A 136 11.13 22.27 -14.50
CA ARG A 136 12.04 21.12 -14.45
C ARG A 136 13.40 21.49 -15.02
N TYR A 137 13.42 22.34 -16.03
CA TYR A 137 14.63 22.84 -16.66
C TYR A 137 14.87 24.29 -16.29
N LEU A 138 16.12 24.65 -16.02
CA LEU A 138 16.57 26.04 -15.90
C LEU A 138 17.59 26.33 -17.01
N ARG A 139 17.48 27.49 -17.65
CA ARG A 139 18.38 27.96 -18.70
C ARG A 139 18.89 29.37 -18.43
N VAL A 140 20.19 29.57 -18.61
CA VAL A 140 20.81 30.89 -18.75
C VAL A 140 21.00 31.13 -20.25
N HIS A 141 20.32 32.12 -20.80
CA HIS A 141 20.35 32.47 -22.22
C HIS A 141 21.04 33.83 -22.40
N GLY A 142 22.32 33.78 -22.78
CA GLY A 142 23.18 34.93 -23.05
C GLY A 142 22.86 35.61 -24.37
N THR A 143 22.70 36.92 -24.32
CA THR A 143 22.30 37.76 -25.48
C THR A 143 23.35 38.80 -25.88
N ALA A 144 24.24 39.20 -24.97
CA ALA A 144 25.46 39.94 -25.30
C ALA A 144 26.60 39.60 -24.34
N ARG A 145 27.80 39.37 -24.90
CA ARG A 145 29.04 39.10 -24.12
C ARG A 145 29.63 40.40 -23.55
N GLY A 146 30.28 40.28 -22.40
CA GLY A 146 31.02 41.36 -21.75
C GLY A 146 32.45 41.55 -22.25
N THR A 147 32.99 40.55 -22.96
CA THR A 147 34.36 40.54 -23.49
C THR A 147 34.37 40.05 -24.95
N GLY A 148 35.56 39.96 -25.57
CA GLY A 148 35.71 39.36 -26.90
C GLY A 148 35.59 37.82 -26.92
N TYR A 149 35.59 37.17 -25.76
CA TYR A 149 35.52 35.71 -25.60
C TYR A 149 34.07 35.22 -25.50
N GLY A 150 33.86 33.90 -25.41
CA GLY A 150 32.54 33.28 -25.21
C GLY A 150 31.94 33.54 -23.82
N TYR A 151 30.76 33.00 -23.56
CA TYR A 151 30.19 32.92 -22.21
C TYR A 151 30.91 31.81 -21.44
N SER A 152 31.38 32.10 -20.22
CA SER A 152 32.09 31.10 -19.42
C SER A 152 31.65 31.12 -17.96
N LEU A 153 31.18 29.97 -17.47
CA LEU A 153 30.67 29.80 -16.10
C LEU A 153 31.47 28.72 -15.39
N TRP A 154 32.05 29.08 -14.24
CA TRP A 154 32.61 28.12 -13.29
C TRP A 154 31.49 27.30 -12.66
N GLU A 155 30.43 27.95 -12.19
CA GLU A 155 29.32 27.27 -11.49
C GLU A 155 27.99 27.98 -11.69
N ILE A 156 26.92 27.19 -11.67
CA ILE A 156 25.53 27.63 -11.63
C ILE A 156 24.82 26.92 -10.46
N GLY A 157 24.46 27.69 -9.44
CA GLY A 157 23.64 27.25 -8.33
C GLY A 157 22.16 27.53 -8.57
N VAL A 158 21.29 26.57 -8.26
CA VAL A 158 19.83 26.77 -8.27
C VAL A 158 19.30 26.56 -6.87
N ARG A 159 18.76 27.64 -6.28
CA ARG A 159 18.07 27.63 -4.99
C ARG A 159 16.58 27.48 -5.21
N THR A 160 16.00 26.58 -4.44
CA THR A 160 14.56 26.33 -4.45
C THR A 160 13.96 26.82 -3.14
N GLY A 161 12.82 27.51 -3.22
CA GLY A 161 12.13 28.05 -2.05
C GLY A 161 11.27 26.96 -1.43
N GLY A 162 11.52 26.63 -0.15
CA GLY A 162 10.75 25.64 0.60
C GLY A 162 10.90 24.18 0.13
N GLY A 163 11.11 23.26 1.06
CA GLY A 163 10.78 21.85 0.80
C GLY A 163 9.30 21.77 0.43
N ASP A 164 9.02 21.30 -0.79
CA ASP A 164 7.69 20.95 -1.30
C ASP A 164 6.50 21.86 -0.93
N GLY A 165 6.64 23.16 -0.62
CA GLY A 165 5.55 24.14 -0.45
C GLY A 165 4.89 24.25 0.94
N GLY A 166 5.09 25.39 1.62
CA GLY A 166 4.30 25.81 2.80
C GLY A 166 2.85 26.23 2.48
N GLY A 167 2.34 25.89 1.29
CA GLY A 167 0.95 26.04 0.91
C GLY A 167 0.13 24.82 1.32
N GLN A 168 -1.19 25.02 1.46
CA GLN A 168 -2.11 23.90 1.62
C GLN A 168 -2.02 22.97 0.41
N LEU A 169 -1.77 21.69 0.65
CA LEU A 169 -1.79 20.67 -0.38
C LEU A 169 -3.23 20.52 -0.88
N PRO A 170 -3.47 20.49 -2.20
CA PRO A 170 -4.79 20.24 -2.71
C PRO A 170 -5.18 18.79 -2.44
N GLY A 171 -6.39 18.56 -1.97
CA GLY A 171 -7.01 17.26 -2.06
C GLY A 171 -7.70 17.06 -3.41
N GLY A 172 -7.85 15.82 -3.83
CA GLY A 172 -8.44 15.45 -5.10
C GLY A 172 -7.46 15.49 -6.27
N GLY A 173 -8.01 15.53 -7.49
CA GLY A 173 -7.27 15.54 -8.74
C GLY A 173 -7.40 14.24 -9.55
N ASP A 174 -6.71 14.22 -10.69
CA ASP A 174 -6.63 13.05 -11.57
C ASP A 174 -5.98 11.85 -10.86
N LEU A 175 -6.48 10.65 -11.14
CA LEU A 175 -6.04 9.38 -10.52
C LEU A 175 -4.79 8.77 -11.18
N GLY A 176 -4.18 9.46 -12.14
CA GLY A 176 -2.94 9.03 -12.80
C GLY A 176 -3.17 8.03 -13.94
N PRO A 177 -2.13 7.83 -14.77
CA PRO A 177 -2.25 7.08 -16.02
C PRO A 177 -2.50 5.58 -15.81
N ASN A 178 -2.23 5.05 -14.62
CA ASN A 178 -2.35 3.62 -14.31
C ASN A 178 -3.75 3.21 -13.83
N VAL A 179 -4.64 4.20 -13.65
CA VAL A 179 -6.07 3.98 -13.43
C VAL A 179 -6.77 4.07 -14.78
N LYS A 180 -7.34 2.95 -15.23
CA LYS A 180 -8.08 2.84 -16.49
C LYS A 180 -9.57 2.91 -16.18
N ILE A 181 -10.21 3.99 -16.62
CA ILE A 181 -11.64 4.22 -16.37
C ILE A 181 -12.41 3.85 -17.63
N PHE A 182 -13.34 2.91 -17.50
CA PHE A 182 -14.21 2.45 -18.57
C PHE A 182 -15.63 2.98 -18.38
N ASP A 183 -16.20 3.52 -19.44
CA ASP A 183 -17.54 4.09 -19.48
C ASP A 183 -18.44 3.20 -20.36
N PRO A 184 -19.73 2.98 -20.03
CA PRO A 184 -20.59 2.11 -20.82
C PRO A 184 -20.83 2.60 -22.26
N SER A 185 -20.52 3.87 -22.57
CA SER A 185 -20.54 4.38 -23.95
C SER A 185 -19.34 3.94 -24.80
N MET A 186 -18.27 3.42 -24.19
CA MET A 186 -17.10 2.91 -24.93
C MET A 186 -17.45 1.58 -25.62
N PRO A 187 -16.99 1.34 -26.86
CA PRO A 187 -17.19 0.05 -27.52
C PRO A 187 -16.58 -1.10 -26.71
N ALA A 188 -17.34 -2.18 -26.48
CA ALA A 188 -16.88 -3.34 -25.70
C ALA A 188 -15.55 -3.92 -26.24
N ALA A 189 -15.38 -3.98 -27.56
CA ALA A 189 -14.13 -4.43 -28.18
C ALA A 189 -12.92 -3.54 -27.84
N ALA A 190 -13.11 -2.23 -27.68
CA ALA A 190 -12.04 -1.32 -27.29
C ALA A 190 -11.67 -1.48 -25.80
N ILE A 191 -12.69 -1.66 -24.94
CA ILE A 191 -12.48 -1.98 -23.52
C ILE A 191 -11.72 -3.30 -23.39
N GLN A 192 -12.19 -4.35 -24.09
CA GLN A 192 -11.57 -5.67 -24.07
C GLN A 192 -10.12 -5.63 -24.56
N ALA A 193 -9.83 -4.92 -25.66
CA ALA A 193 -8.47 -4.78 -26.17
C ALA A 193 -7.52 -4.14 -25.15
N GLN A 194 -7.99 -3.15 -24.38
CA GLN A 194 -7.18 -2.51 -23.35
C GLN A 194 -6.97 -3.43 -22.12
N ILE A 195 -7.99 -4.19 -21.74
CA ILE A 195 -7.90 -5.24 -20.71
C ILE A 195 -6.85 -6.28 -21.13
N ASP A 196 -6.97 -6.80 -22.35
CA ASP A 196 -6.08 -7.84 -22.87
C ASP A 196 -4.64 -7.35 -22.95
N GLN A 197 -4.41 -6.09 -23.37
CA GLN A 197 -3.08 -5.49 -23.40
C GLN A 197 -2.44 -5.46 -22.00
N ILE A 198 -3.21 -5.09 -20.97
CA ILE A 198 -2.71 -5.06 -19.58
C ILE A 198 -2.50 -6.48 -19.07
N PHE A 199 -3.43 -7.39 -19.35
CA PHE A 199 -3.29 -8.80 -18.97
C PHE A 199 -2.04 -9.42 -19.58
N THR A 200 -1.77 -9.25 -20.88
CA THR A 200 -0.54 -9.75 -21.52
C THR A 200 0.73 -9.22 -20.85
N GLN A 201 0.73 -7.98 -20.38
CA GLN A 201 1.87 -7.42 -19.64
C GLN A 201 2.01 -8.03 -18.24
N GLN A 202 0.88 -8.29 -17.57
CA GLN A 202 0.85 -8.61 -16.16
C GLN A 202 0.68 -10.09 -15.85
N GLU A 203 0.32 -10.94 -16.80
CA GLU A 203 -0.03 -12.34 -16.56
C GLU A 203 1.11 -13.11 -15.86
N ALA A 204 2.33 -12.95 -16.36
CA ALA A 204 3.53 -13.59 -15.81
C ALA A 204 4.48 -12.60 -15.08
N ALA A 205 4.05 -11.36 -14.86
CA ALA A 205 4.89 -10.31 -14.27
C ALA A 205 4.92 -10.36 -12.73
N GLN A 206 5.22 -11.53 -12.16
CA GLN A 206 5.14 -11.78 -10.73
C GLN A 206 5.93 -10.75 -9.90
N PHE A 207 7.16 -10.43 -10.27
CA PHE A 207 7.97 -9.39 -9.60
C PHE A 207 8.14 -8.12 -10.44
N GLY A 208 7.24 -7.91 -11.41
CA GLY A 208 7.25 -6.75 -12.29
C GLY A 208 6.85 -5.46 -11.57
N THR A 209 7.18 -4.32 -12.19
CA THR A 209 6.90 -2.98 -11.64
C THR A 209 5.54 -2.43 -12.07
N GLY A 210 4.87 -3.04 -13.04
CA GLY A 210 3.54 -2.65 -13.49
C GLY A 210 2.51 -2.75 -12.36
N ARG A 211 1.68 -1.72 -12.22
CA ARG A 211 0.57 -1.62 -11.26
C ARG A 211 -0.63 -1.01 -11.99
N TYR A 212 -1.80 -1.63 -11.91
CA TYR A 212 -2.98 -1.17 -12.65
C TYR A 212 -4.27 -1.27 -11.84
N ALA A 213 -5.15 -0.28 -12.03
CA ALA A 213 -6.54 -0.36 -11.57
C ALA A 213 -7.47 -0.22 -12.78
N LEU A 214 -8.32 -1.22 -12.98
CA LEU A 214 -9.36 -1.26 -14.00
C LEU A 214 -10.68 -0.89 -13.34
N MET A 215 -11.23 0.28 -13.67
CA MET A 215 -12.39 0.85 -13.01
C MET A 215 -13.54 1.03 -13.97
N PHE A 216 -14.70 0.51 -13.62
CA PHE A 216 -15.90 0.52 -14.45
C PHE A 216 -16.91 1.49 -13.84
N LYS A 217 -17.34 2.50 -14.60
CA LYS A 217 -18.46 3.35 -14.20
C LYS A 217 -19.76 2.53 -14.11
N PRO A 218 -20.79 3.03 -13.39
CA PRO A 218 -22.11 2.39 -13.39
C PRO A 218 -22.62 2.10 -14.81
N GLY A 219 -23.02 0.86 -15.07
CA GLY A 219 -23.39 0.38 -16.40
C GLY A 219 -23.22 -1.12 -16.58
N SER A 220 -23.53 -1.59 -17.79
CA SER A 220 -23.37 -2.98 -18.20
C SER A 220 -22.33 -3.09 -19.32
N TYR A 221 -21.44 -4.07 -19.20
CA TYR A 221 -20.30 -4.25 -20.08
C TYR A 221 -20.24 -5.70 -20.58
N ASP A 222 -20.14 -5.87 -21.89
CA ASP A 222 -19.98 -7.17 -22.53
C ASP A 222 -18.49 -7.53 -22.67
N VAL A 223 -17.82 -7.71 -21.52
CA VAL A 223 -16.37 -7.95 -21.43
C VAL A 223 -16.04 -9.01 -20.38
N ASN A 224 -14.96 -9.76 -20.62
CA ASN A 224 -14.35 -10.65 -19.64
C ASN A 224 -13.00 -10.09 -19.20
N VAL A 225 -12.88 -9.78 -17.91
CA VAL A 225 -11.70 -9.11 -17.33
C VAL A 225 -10.69 -10.15 -16.85
N ASN A 226 -9.81 -10.61 -17.74
CA ASN A 226 -8.66 -11.44 -17.34
C ASN A 226 -7.70 -10.60 -16.48
N THR A 227 -7.38 -11.08 -15.28
CA THR A 227 -6.69 -10.30 -14.25
C THR A 227 -5.33 -10.90 -13.92
N GLY A 228 -4.25 -10.22 -14.35
CA GLY A 228 -2.86 -10.62 -14.09
C GLY A 228 -2.35 -10.13 -12.72
N PHE A 229 -1.03 -10.23 -12.50
CA PHE A 229 -0.40 -9.67 -11.30
C PHE A 229 -0.62 -8.16 -11.19
N TYR A 230 -0.64 -7.67 -9.95
CA TYR A 230 -0.79 -6.26 -9.57
C TYR A 230 -1.88 -5.49 -10.31
N THR A 231 -2.98 -6.17 -10.57
CA THR A 231 -4.15 -5.61 -11.25
C THR A 231 -5.33 -5.70 -10.31
N SER A 232 -6.00 -4.57 -10.10
CA SER A 232 -7.23 -4.50 -9.32
C SER A 232 -8.40 -4.10 -10.21
N VAL A 233 -9.56 -4.72 -10.01
CA VAL A 233 -10.77 -4.53 -10.81
C VAL A 233 -11.90 -3.98 -9.94
N HIS A 234 -12.46 -2.83 -10.29
CA HIS A 234 -13.43 -2.11 -9.44
C HIS A 234 -14.67 -1.72 -10.21
N GLY A 235 -15.84 -1.91 -9.60
CA GLY A 235 -17.03 -1.16 -9.96
C GLY A 235 -17.09 0.17 -9.20
N LEU A 236 -17.34 1.27 -9.90
CA LEU A 236 -17.49 2.62 -9.33
C LEU A 236 -18.94 2.93 -8.92
N GLY A 237 -19.77 1.91 -8.74
CA GLY A 237 -21.12 2.05 -8.21
C GLY A 237 -21.14 2.22 -6.69
N ARG A 238 -22.26 2.68 -6.15
CA ARG A 238 -22.44 2.65 -4.69
C ARG A 238 -22.56 1.21 -4.16
N ASP A 239 -23.18 0.34 -4.94
CA ASP A 239 -23.41 -1.07 -4.62
C ASP A 239 -23.05 -1.95 -5.83
N PRO A 240 -22.79 -3.26 -5.63
CA PRO A 240 -22.29 -4.15 -6.69
C PRO A 240 -23.23 -4.27 -7.88
N GLY A 241 -24.53 -4.08 -7.68
CA GLY A 241 -25.54 -4.14 -8.73
C GLY A 241 -25.42 -3.04 -9.78
N ALA A 242 -24.73 -1.93 -9.48
CA ALA A 242 -24.63 -0.78 -10.37
C ALA A 242 -23.65 -1.00 -11.54
N VAL A 243 -22.74 -1.97 -11.43
CA VAL A 243 -21.80 -2.35 -12.50
C VAL A 243 -21.98 -3.83 -12.79
N THR A 244 -22.23 -4.20 -14.04
CA THR A 244 -22.26 -5.61 -14.45
C THR A 244 -21.28 -5.87 -15.59
N VAL A 245 -20.39 -6.84 -15.41
CA VAL A 245 -19.49 -7.38 -16.46
C VAL A 245 -19.83 -8.85 -16.75
N LYS A 246 -19.23 -9.43 -17.79
CA LYS A 246 -19.44 -10.84 -18.15
C LYS A 246 -18.44 -11.79 -17.50
N GLY A 247 -17.31 -11.30 -17.02
CA GLY A 247 -16.37 -12.13 -16.28
C GLY A 247 -15.32 -11.28 -15.59
N VAL A 248 -14.82 -11.76 -14.47
CA VAL A 248 -13.56 -11.31 -13.87
C VAL A 248 -12.76 -12.56 -13.55
N SER A 249 -11.79 -12.84 -14.39
CA SER A 249 -11.21 -14.17 -14.53
C SER A 249 -9.75 -14.20 -14.09
N VAL A 250 -9.41 -15.23 -13.31
CA VAL A 250 -8.02 -15.65 -13.06
C VAL A 250 -7.94 -17.14 -13.35
N ASP A 251 -6.94 -17.52 -14.13
CA ASP A 251 -6.55 -18.91 -14.38
C ASP A 251 -5.01 -19.03 -14.26
N ALA A 252 -4.46 -20.23 -14.46
CA ALA A 252 -3.06 -20.52 -14.23
C ALA A 252 -2.30 -20.92 -15.51
N GLY A 253 -2.71 -20.43 -16.68
CA GLY A 253 -2.09 -20.74 -17.97
C GLY A 253 -0.58 -20.46 -17.99
N TRP A 254 -0.17 -19.28 -17.50
CA TRP A 254 1.24 -18.87 -17.42
C TRP A 254 2.14 -19.81 -16.62
N PHE A 255 1.56 -20.58 -15.70
CA PHE A 255 2.28 -21.53 -14.85
C PHE A 255 1.74 -22.95 -14.99
N ASN A 256 1.36 -23.34 -16.20
CA ASN A 256 0.98 -24.71 -16.57
C ASN A 256 -0.14 -25.31 -15.71
N GLY A 257 -1.15 -24.51 -15.35
CA GLY A 257 -2.28 -24.93 -14.53
C GLY A 257 -2.00 -24.92 -13.02
N ASN A 258 -0.79 -24.53 -12.58
CA ASN A 258 -0.48 -24.35 -11.17
C ASN A 258 -0.81 -22.93 -10.71
N ALA A 259 -1.84 -22.79 -9.87
CA ALA A 259 -2.29 -21.51 -9.33
C ALA A 259 -1.57 -21.08 -8.05
N THR A 260 -0.59 -21.85 -7.52
CA THR A 260 0.11 -21.54 -6.25
C THR A 260 0.87 -20.22 -6.25
N GLN A 261 1.01 -19.56 -7.41
CA GLN A 261 1.66 -18.25 -7.53
C GLN A 261 0.73 -17.14 -8.05
N ASN A 262 -0.59 -17.38 -8.14
CA ASN A 262 -1.56 -16.38 -8.58
C ASN A 262 -1.88 -15.35 -7.48
N PHE A 263 -0.90 -14.50 -7.17
CA PHE A 263 -0.94 -13.51 -6.08
C PHE A 263 -1.33 -12.10 -6.54
N TRP A 264 -1.39 -11.18 -5.57
CA TRP A 264 -1.36 -9.72 -5.72
C TRP A 264 -2.31 -9.16 -6.77
N ARG A 265 -3.60 -9.44 -6.64
CA ARG A 265 -4.64 -8.92 -7.54
C ARG A 265 -5.93 -8.76 -6.76
N SER A 266 -6.92 -8.04 -7.26
CA SER A 266 -8.19 -7.94 -6.52
C SER A 266 -9.37 -7.66 -7.43
N THR A 267 -10.55 -7.99 -6.93
CA THR A 267 -11.80 -7.52 -7.52
C THR A 267 -12.78 -7.04 -6.46
N GLU A 268 -13.44 -5.92 -6.73
CA GLU A 268 -14.30 -5.24 -5.76
C GLU A 268 -15.53 -4.57 -6.39
N ASN A 269 -16.67 -4.68 -5.70
CA ASN A 269 -17.86 -3.83 -5.87
C ASN A 269 -18.51 -3.88 -7.28
N LEU A 270 -18.64 -5.07 -7.84
CA LEU A 270 -19.33 -5.26 -9.13
C LEU A 270 -20.10 -6.58 -9.20
N SER A 271 -21.01 -6.66 -10.16
CA SER A 271 -21.72 -7.88 -10.52
C SER A 271 -21.05 -8.57 -11.71
N VAL A 272 -21.04 -9.90 -11.69
CA VAL A 272 -20.63 -10.72 -12.82
C VAL A 272 -21.82 -11.56 -13.28
N ALA A 273 -22.14 -11.46 -14.57
CA ALA A 273 -23.13 -12.30 -15.25
C ALA A 273 -22.40 -13.20 -16.27
N PRO A 274 -21.81 -14.32 -15.82
CA PRO A 274 -20.95 -15.17 -16.64
C PRO A 274 -21.68 -15.77 -17.84
N TYR A 275 -21.00 -15.82 -19.00
CA TYR A 275 -21.57 -16.34 -20.25
C TYR A 275 -22.05 -17.78 -20.14
N ASP A 276 -21.31 -18.62 -19.42
CA ASP A 276 -21.56 -20.04 -19.21
C ASP A 276 -22.16 -20.35 -17.82
N GLY A 277 -22.57 -19.30 -17.08
CA GLY A 277 -23.09 -19.44 -15.73
C GLY A 277 -22.04 -19.62 -14.63
N THR A 278 -20.73 -19.67 -14.94
CA THR A 278 -19.67 -19.83 -13.94
C THR A 278 -18.52 -18.83 -14.13
N ASN A 279 -18.21 -18.03 -13.11
CA ASN A 279 -16.98 -17.23 -13.09
C ASN A 279 -15.81 -18.04 -12.52
N ARG A 280 -14.58 -17.87 -13.03
CA ARG A 280 -13.38 -18.51 -12.46
C ARG A 280 -12.47 -17.50 -11.77
N TRP A 281 -12.14 -17.75 -10.50
CA TRP A 281 -11.19 -16.96 -9.71
C TRP A 281 -10.11 -17.87 -9.11
N ALA A 282 -9.25 -18.43 -9.97
CA ALA A 282 -8.23 -19.42 -9.59
C ALA A 282 -6.99 -18.76 -8.98
N VAL A 283 -7.11 -18.30 -7.74
CA VAL A 283 -6.07 -17.52 -7.05
C VAL A 283 -5.40 -18.29 -5.92
N SER A 284 -4.29 -17.73 -5.42
CA SER A 284 -3.72 -18.10 -4.12
C SER A 284 -3.82 -16.92 -3.13
N GLN A 285 -2.81 -16.65 -2.30
CA GLN A 285 -2.82 -15.59 -1.30
C GLN A 285 -2.85 -14.17 -1.91
N ALA A 286 -3.23 -13.17 -1.08
CA ALA A 286 -3.32 -11.75 -1.45
C ALA A 286 -4.14 -11.46 -2.72
N ALA A 287 -5.27 -12.16 -2.86
CA ALA A 287 -6.16 -12.05 -3.99
C ALA A 287 -7.64 -11.83 -3.57
N PRO A 288 -7.95 -10.73 -2.87
CA PRO A 288 -9.27 -10.56 -2.27
C PRO A 288 -10.38 -10.44 -3.31
N PHE A 289 -11.51 -11.05 -2.98
CA PHE A 289 -12.75 -11.01 -3.72
C PHE A 289 -13.84 -10.38 -2.82
N ARG A 290 -14.02 -9.06 -2.94
CA ARG A 290 -14.84 -8.29 -1.99
C ARG A 290 -16.06 -7.71 -2.67
N ARG A 291 -17.20 -7.72 -1.98
CA ARG A 291 -18.37 -6.95 -2.39
C ARG A 291 -18.82 -7.30 -3.82
N MET A 292 -18.84 -8.58 -4.15
CA MET A 292 -19.15 -9.07 -5.49
C MET A 292 -20.56 -9.65 -5.55
N HIS A 293 -21.25 -9.52 -6.69
CA HIS A 293 -22.47 -10.27 -6.97
C HIS A 293 -22.27 -11.19 -8.17
N ILE A 294 -22.08 -12.49 -7.92
CA ILE A 294 -21.96 -13.49 -8.98
C ILE A 294 -23.34 -14.05 -9.27
N LYS A 295 -23.87 -13.67 -10.44
CA LYS A 295 -25.16 -14.14 -10.97
C LYS A 295 -24.99 -15.50 -11.62
N GLY A 296 -24.51 -16.46 -10.84
CA GLY A 296 -24.07 -17.78 -11.28
C GLY A 296 -23.20 -18.46 -10.22
N SER A 297 -22.45 -19.47 -10.64
CA SER A 297 -21.50 -20.20 -9.81
C SER A 297 -20.11 -19.55 -9.84
N LEU A 298 -19.28 -19.89 -8.84
CA LEU A 298 -17.90 -19.41 -8.73
C LEU A 298 -16.95 -20.60 -8.59
N ASN A 299 -16.08 -20.81 -9.58
CA ASN A 299 -15.02 -21.80 -9.55
C ASN A 299 -13.72 -21.16 -9.04
N LEU A 300 -13.11 -21.76 -8.03
CA LEU A 300 -11.88 -21.25 -7.42
C LEU A 300 -10.64 -22.04 -7.85
N ALA A 301 -10.78 -23.12 -8.62
CA ALA A 301 -9.66 -23.91 -9.12
C ALA A 301 -9.24 -23.47 -10.53
N PRO A 302 -7.94 -23.62 -10.87
CA PRO A 302 -7.48 -23.43 -12.23
C PRO A 302 -8.07 -24.50 -13.15
N SER A 303 -8.05 -24.23 -14.45
CA SER A 303 -8.36 -25.24 -15.46
C SER A 303 -7.49 -26.49 -15.24
N GLY A 304 -8.12 -27.65 -15.12
CA GLY A 304 -7.43 -28.93 -14.87
C GLY A 304 -7.20 -29.27 -13.39
N TYR A 305 -7.65 -28.45 -12.44
CA TYR A 305 -7.58 -28.72 -11.00
C TYR A 305 -6.14 -28.89 -10.46
N GLY A 306 -5.19 -28.15 -11.03
CA GLY A 306 -3.84 -28.04 -10.49
C GLY A 306 -3.82 -27.43 -9.08
N TRP A 307 -2.63 -27.38 -8.47
CA TRP A 307 -2.47 -26.86 -7.12
C TRP A 307 -2.93 -25.40 -7.01
N ALA A 308 -3.60 -25.08 -5.91
CA ALA A 308 -4.08 -23.73 -5.61
C ALA A 308 -4.15 -23.54 -4.09
N SER A 309 -3.73 -22.37 -3.60
CA SER A 309 -3.55 -22.08 -2.16
C SER A 309 -4.21 -20.75 -1.79
N GLY A 310 -5.47 -20.58 -2.20
CA GLY A 310 -6.31 -19.45 -1.83
C GLY A 310 -6.78 -19.55 -0.38
N GLY A 311 -7.67 -18.70 0.08
CA GLY A 311 -8.18 -17.51 -0.61
C GLY A 311 -9.18 -16.80 0.29
N TYR A 312 -9.69 -15.66 -0.17
CA TYR A 312 -10.47 -14.75 0.65
C TYR A 312 -11.68 -14.19 -0.11
N ILE A 313 -12.88 -14.43 0.43
CA ILE A 313 -14.14 -13.80 -0.02
C ILE A 313 -14.78 -13.04 1.14
N ALA A 314 -15.22 -11.80 0.89
CA ALA A 314 -16.00 -11.05 1.86
C ALA A 314 -17.10 -10.21 1.21
N ASP A 315 -18.16 -9.94 1.97
CA ASP A 315 -19.28 -9.06 1.58
C ASP A 315 -19.93 -9.43 0.24
N SER A 316 -19.86 -10.71 -0.16
CA SER A 316 -20.18 -11.14 -1.52
C SER A 316 -21.39 -12.05 -1.57
N LYS A 317 -22.15 -11.95 -2.66
CA LYS A 317 -23.27 -12.83 -2.98
C LYS A 317 -22.94 -13.67 -4.19
N ILE A 318 -22.96 -14.99 -4.04
CA ILE A 318 -22.81 -15.96 -5.12
C ILE A 318 -24.16 -16.68 -5.22
N ASP A 319 -24.93 -16.42 -6.28
CA ASP A 319 -26.28 -16.97 -6.43
C ASP A 319 -26.24 -18.51 -6.61
N GLY A 320 -25.19 -19.03 -7.25
CA GLY A 320 -24.96 -20.45 -7.50
C GLY A 320 -24.05 -21.11 -6.47
N GLN A 321 -23.34 -22.15 -6.92
CA GLN A 321 -22.42 -22.91 -6.07
C GLN A 321 -21.01 -22.33 -6.12
N VAL A 322 -20.33 -22.33 -4.98
CA VAL A 322 -18.87 -22.13 -4.93
C VAL A 322 -18.17 -23.48 -5.00
N GLY A 323 -17.24 -23.57 -5.95
CA GLY A 323 -16.44 -24.76 -6.25
C GLY A 323 -14.96 -24.57 -5.99
N PRO A 324 -14.45 -24.97 -4.80
CA PRO A 324 -13.02 -24.92 -4.51
C PRO A 324 -12.19 -25.96 -5.27
N TYR A 325 -12.73 -27.15 -5.47
CA TYR A 325 -12.06 -28.31 -6.07
C TYR A 325 -10.68 -28.59 -5.44
N SER A 326 -9.59 -28.20 -6.08
CA SER A 326 -8.21 -28.44 -5.62
C SER A 326 -7.67 -27.39 -4.64
N GLN A 327 -8.42 -26.31 -4.36
CA GLN A 327 -8.03 -25.30 -3.39
C GLN A 327 -7.78 -25.92 -2.01
N GLN A 328 -6.56 -25.74 -1.50
CA GLN A 328 -6.14 -26.31 -0.21
C GLN A 328 -7.00 -25.80 0.95
N GLN A 329 -7.19 -24.49 1.02
CA GLN A 329 -7.95 -23.83 2.06
C GLN A 329 -8.72 -22.62 1.50
N TRP A 330 -9.63 -22.07 2.29
CA TRP A 330 -10.32 -20.83 1.96
C TRP A 330 -10.97 -20.21 3.19
N TYR A 331 -11.04 -18.87 3.21
CA TYR A 331 -11.85 -18.11 4.16
C TYR A 331 -12.94 -17.32 3.45
N THR A 332 -14.17 -17.45 3.93
CA THR A 332 -15.30 -16.64 3.47
C THR A 332 -15.99 -16.01 4.67
N ARG A 333 -16.24 -14.69 4.63
CA ARG A 333 -17.00 -14.01 5.68
C ARG A 333 -18.13 -13.15 5.16
N ASP A 334 -19.15 -12.95 5.99
CA ASP A 334 -20.21 -11.97 5.81
C ASP A 334 -20.80 -11.95 4.39
N SER A 335 -21.10 -13.14 3.90
CA SER A 335 -21.41 -13.40 2.49
C SER A 335 -22.65 -14.28 2.38
N SER A 336 -23.13 -14.48 1.16
CA SER A 336 -24.26 -15.37 0.86
C SER A 336 -23.87 -16.26 -0.32
N VAL A 337 -24.01 -17.57 -0.17
CA VAL A 337 -23.70 -18.56 -1.22
C VAL A 337 -24.90 -19.48 -1.45
N GLY A 338 -25.18 -19.83 -2.70
CA GLY A 338 -26.20 -20.83 -3.03
C GLY A 338 -25.80 -22.25 -2.59
N GLY A 339 -24.50 -22.50 -2.42
CA GLY A 339 -23.95 -23.70 -1.81
C GLY A 339 -22.43 -23.78 -1.94
N TRP A 340 -21.83 -24.78 -1.30
CA TRP A 340 -20.39 -25.02 -1.29
C TRP A 340 -20.11 -26.50 -1.49
N ILE A 341 -19.33 -26.88 -2.51
CA ILE A 341 -19.38 -28.25 -3.03
C ILE A 341 -18.34 -29.22 -2.45
N ASN A 342 -17.21 -28.76 -1.92
CA ASN A 342 -16.16 -29.64 -1.35
C ASN A 342 -15.22 -28.91 -0.37
N SER A 343 -14.36 -29.68 0.31
CA SER A 343 -13.28 -29.18 1.19
C SER A 343 -12.00 -29.98 0.95
N VAL A 344 -10.83 -29.33 0.96
CA VAL A 344 -9.53 -30.02 0.86
C VAL A 344 -8.84 -30.10 2.22
N TRP A 345 -8.36 -29.01 2.82
CA TRP A 345 -7.70 -29.04 4.14
C TRP A 345 -8.41 -28.16 5.17
N ASN A 346 -8.72 -26.90 4.82
CA ASN A 346 -9.32 -25.96 5.78
C ASN A 346 -10.26 -24.97 5.07
N MET A 347 -11.57 -25.21 5.13
CA MET A 347 -12.57 -24.29 4.59
C MET A 347 -13.32 -23.64 5.76
N THR A 348 -13.06 -22.36 6.01
CA THR A 348 -13.61 -21.63 7.16
C THR A 348 -14.61 -20.55 6.75
N PHE A 349 -15.70 -20.45 7.50
CA PHE A 349 -16.80 -19.52 7.28
C PHE A 349 -17.16 -18.77 8.56
N SER A 350 -17.42 -17.47 8.46
CA SER A 350 -18.05 -16.72 9.56
C SER A 350 -19.08 -15.73 9.03
N GLY A 351 -20.31 -15.78 9.53
CA GLY A 351 -21.36 -14.87 9.03
C GLY A 351 -21.80 -15.18 7.60
N VAL A 352 -21.67 -16.42 7.13
CA VAL A 352 -21.99 -16.78 5.74
C VAL A 352 -23.34 -17.48 5.67
N GLU A 353 -24.28 -16.87 4.95
CA GLU A 353 -25.55 -17.50 4.59
C GLU A 353 -25.31 -18.59 3.53
N GLY A 354 -25.88 -19.78 3.74
CA GLY A 354 -25.71 -20.92 2.84
C GLY A 354 -24.38 -21.67 3.00
N ALA A 355 -23.53 -21.28 3.95
CA ALA A 355 -22.35 -22.07 4.31
C ALA A 355 -22.75 -23.46 4.86
N PRO A 356 -21.94 -24.50 4.58
CA PRO A 356 -22.16 -25.82 5.17
C PRO A 356 -21.96 -25.76 6.70
N PRO A 357 -22.65 -26.60 7.49
CA PRO A 357 -22.40 -26.68 8.94
C PRO A 357 -20.96 -27.16 9.21
N THR A 358 -20.44 -26.84 10.40
CA THR A 358 -19.14 -27.37 10.86
C THR A 358 -19.14 -28.89 10.78
N GLY A 359 -18.13 -29.42 10.09
CA GLY A 359 -17.93 -30.88 9.90
C GLY A 359 -16.55 -31.36 10.29
N PHE A 360 -15.63 -30.45 10.68
CA PHE A 360 -14.25 -30.79 10.97
C PHE A 360 -14.17 -31.92 12.02
N PRO A 361 -13.39 -33.00 11.79
CA PRO A 361 -12.31 -33.13 10.81
C PRO A 361 -12.73 -33.59 9.40
N GLU A 362 -13.97 -34.04 9.19
CA GLU A 362 -14.43 -34.49 7.86
C GLU A 362 -15.97 -34.35 7.74
N PRO A 363 -16.49 -33.53 6.79
CA PRO A 363 -15.76 -32.65 5.87
C PRO A 363 -15.03 -31.52 6.60
N ARG A 364 -13.97 -30.98 6.01
CA ARG A 364 -13.06 -30.02 6.67
C ARG A 364 -13.61 -28.58 6.65
N TYR A 365 -14.82 -28.43 7.20
CA TYR A 365 -15.54 -27.18 7.35
C TYR A 365 -15.49 -26.69 8.80
N THR A 366 -15.12 -25.43 8.98
CA THR A 366 -15.23 -24.69 10.24
C THR A 366 -16.20 -23.54 10.04
N THR A 367 -17.38 -23.59 10.65
CA THR A 367 -18.45 -22.62 10.38
C THR A 367 -18.92 -21.93 11.64
N LEU A 368 -18.79 -20.61 11.67
CA LEU A 368 -19.33 -19.73 12.69
C LEU A 368 -20.56 -19.01 12.14
N ASP A 369 -21.60 -18.90 12.97
CA ASP A 369 -22.86 -18.28 12.54
C ASP A 369 -22.70 -16.80 12.18
N THR A 370 -21.81 -16.10 12.88
CA THR A 370 -21.52 -14.68 12.70
C THR A 370 -20.02 -14.40 12.72
N THR A 371 -19.55 -13.38 11.99
CA THR A 371 -18.27 -12.73 12.28
C THR A 371 -18.47 -11.81 13.51
N PRO A 372 -17.67 -11.93 14.60
CA PRO A 372 -17.93 -11.19 15.83
C PRO A 372 -17.97 -9.67 15.63
N ILE A 373 -16.99 -9.14 14.90
CA ILE A 373 -16.90 -7.74 14.50
C ILE A 373 -16.33 -7.72 13.08
N SER A 374 -16.96 -6.99 12.17
CA SER A 374 -16.39 -6.71 10.86
C SER A 374 -16.70 -5.29 10.44
N ARG A 375 -15.87 -4.72 9.59
CA ARG A 375 -16.13 -3.43 8.95
C ARG A 375 -15.67 -3.57 7.51
N GLU A 376 -16.56 -3.34 6.55
CA GLU A 376 -16.18 -3.52 5.16
C GLU A 376 -15.14 -2.47 4.73
N LYS A 377 -14.27 -2.88 3.81
CA LYS A 377 -13.17 -2.06 3.33
C LYS A 377 -13.68 -0.78 2.67
N PRO A 378 -13.05 0.39 2.89
CA PRO A 378 -13.35 1.58 2.11
C PRO A 378 -13.11 1.34 0.61
N TYR A 379 -13.95 1.93 -0.23
CA TYR A 379 -13.85 1.80 -1.68
C TYR A 379 -14.21 3.10 -2.40
N LEU A 380 -13.58 3.32 -3.56
CA LEU A 380 -13.84 4.45 -4.43
C LEU A 380 -15.13 4.20 -5.22
N PHE A 381 -15.99 5.20 -5.32
CA PHE A 381 -17.19 5.16 -6.15
C PHE A 381 -17.51 6.53 -6.75
N LEU A 382 -18.45 6.56 -7.70
CA LEU A 382 -19.00 7.76 -8.29
C LEU A 382 -20.36 8.08 -7.68
N ASP A 383 -20.52 9.31 -7.20
CA ASP A 383 -21.79 9.92 -6.87
C ASP A 383 -22.13 10.94 -7.95
N GLY A 384 -22.95 10.54 -8.92
CA GLY A 384 -23.07 11.27 -10.18
C GLY A 384 -21.74 11.26 -10.93
N GLY A 385 -21.14 12.43 -11.11
CA GLY A 385 -19.83 12.60 -11.75
C GLY A 385 -18.65 12.70 -10.77
N ASP A 386 -18.93 12.79 -9.46
CA ASP A 386 -17.91 13.09 -8.46
C ASP A 386 -17.34 11.82 -7.82
N TYR A 387 -16.02 11.73 -7.76
CA TYR A 387 -15.34 10.68 -7.01
C TYR A 387 -15.50 10.89 -5.52
N LYS A 388 -15.88 9.81 -4.83
CA LYS A 388 -15.95 9.74 -3.37
C LYS A 388 -15.40 8.40 -2.89
N VAL A 389 -14.90 8.37 -1.67
CA VAL A 389 -14.59 7.12 -0.97
C VAL A 389 -15.74 6.83 -0.02
N PHE A 390 -16.38 5.68 -0.20
CA PHE A 390 -17.36 5.20 0.76
C PHE A 390 -16.65 4.52 1.93
N VAL A 391 -17.15 4.77 3.14
CA VAL A 391 -16.60 4.31 4.41
C VAL A 391 -17.70 3.51 5.12
N PRO A 392 -17.74 2.18 4.93
CA PRO A 392 -18.73 1.33 5.56
C PRO A 392 -18.71 1.42 7.09
N ALA A 393 -19.91 1.40 7.68
CA ALA A 393 -20.07 1.31 9.13
C ALA A 393 -19.62 -0.06 9.65
N LYS A 394 -19.11 -0.09 10.89
CA LYS A 394 -18.81 -1.33 11.60
C LYS A 394 -20.09 -2.13 11.82
N ARG A 395 -20.01 -3.46 11.69
CA ARG A 395 -21.05 -4.42 12.05
C ARG A 395 -20.54 -5.30 13.19
N THR A 396 -21.40 -5.58 14.14
CA THR A 396 -21.19 -6.57 15.21
C THR A 396 -22.07 -7.77 14.95
N SER A 397 -21.58 -8.97 15.21
CA SER A 397 -22.26 -10.22 14.89
C SER A 397 -22.74 -10.24 13.43
N ALA A 398 -21.83 -9.87 12.53
CA ALA A 398 -22.13 -9.72 11.12
C ALA A 398 -22.49 -11.07 10.50
N ARG A 399 -23.51 -11.05 9.64
CA ARG A 399 -23.96 -12.18 8.84
C ARG A 399 -24.57 -11.66 7.53
N GLY A 400 -24.27 -12.35 6.44
CA GLY A 400 -24.71 -11.97 5.11
C GLY A 400 -24.06 -10.66 4.62
N VAL A 401 -24.39 -10.31 3.38
CA VAL A 401 -23.82 -9.13 2.73
C VAL A 401 -24.37 -7.84 3.34
N SER A 402 -23.51 -6.84 3.47
CA SER A 402 -23.82 -5.51 4.03
C SER A 402 -24.82 -4.71 3.18
N TRP A 403 -25.03 -5.12 1.94
CA TRP A 403 -25.91 -4.50 0.94
C TRP A 403 -27.18 -5.32 0.65
N ALA A 404 -27.54 -6.26 1.53
CA ALA A 404 -28.69 -7.15 1.33
C ALA A 404 -30.04 -6.41 1.39
N ASN A 405 -30.14 -5.40 2.28
CA ASN A 405 -31.37 -4.67 2.57
C ASN A 405 -31.29 -3.20 2.10
N GLY A 406 -30.74 -3.00 0.90
CA GLY A 406 -30.43 -1.67 0.35
C GLY A 406 -28.94 -1.34 0.48
N SER A 407 -28.58 -0.07 0.27
CA SER A 407 -27.18 0.35 0.28
C SER A 407 -26.53 0.16 1.66
N THR A 408 -25.27 -0.28 1.66
CA THR A 408 -24.48 -0.50 2.88
C THR A 408 -24.46 0.75 3.77
N PRO A 409 -24.78 0.65 5.07
CA PRO A 409 -24.66 1.77 6.00
C PRO A 409 -23.24 2.31 6.11
N GLY A 410 -23.09 3.63 6.26
CA GLY A 410 -21.79 4.29 6.37
C GLY A 410 -21.81 5.72 5.82
N THR A 411 -20.63 6.30 5.64
CA THR A 411 -20.46 7.70 5.20
C THR A 411 -19.62 7.80 3.94
N SER A 412 -19.72 8.92 3.22
CA SER A 412 -18.93 9.17 2.01
C SER A 412 -18.05 10.38 2.20
N ILE A 413 -16.77 10.27 1.82
CA ILE A 413 -15.82 11.36 1.85
C ILE A 413 -15.51 11.75 0.40
N PRO A 414 -15.67 13.02 0.00
CA PRO A 414 -15.31 13.45 -1.35
C PRO A 414 -13.82 13.25 -1.61
N LEU A 415 -13.42 12.98 -2.85
CA LEU A 415 -12.01 12.81 -3.21
C LEU A 415 -11.16 14.05 -2.87
N ALA A 416 -11.77 15.23 -2.80
CA ALA A 416 -11.15 16.47 -2.31
C ALA A 416 -10.68 16.40 -0.84
N GLY A 417 -11.13 15.39 -0.06
CA GLY A 417 -10.62 15.09 1.28
C GLY A 417 -9.39 14.17 1.29
N PHE A 418 -8.92 13.72 0.13
CA PHE A 418 -7.77 12.84 -0.02
C PHE A 418 -6.64 13.54 -0.76
N TYR A 419 -5.42 13.41 -0.27
CA TYR A 419 -4.25 13.62 -1.11
C TYR A 419 -4.06 12.42 -2.03
N VAL A 420 -4.15 12.66 -3.34
CA VAL A 420 -4.00 11.64 -4.38
C VAL A 420 -2.50 11.47 -4.69
N ALA A 421 -1.87 10.53 -4.01
CA ALA A 421 -0.46 10.22 -4.17
C ALA A 421 -0.18 9.51 -5.51
N LYS A 422 0.88 9.95 -6.19
CA LYS A 422 1.42 9.38 -7.43
C LYS A 422 2.90 9.06 -7.25
N PRO A 423 3.45 8.07 -7.99
CA PRO A 423 4.87 7.73 -7.89
C PRO A 423 5.77 8.98 -8.06
N GLY A 424 6.81 9.06 -7.23
CA GLY A 424 7.70 10.22 -7.14
C GLY A 424 7.35 11.24 -6.05
N VAL A 425 6.20 11.09 -5.37
CA VAL A 425 5.91 11.86 -4.15
C VAL A 425 6.86 11.48 -3.01
N THR A 426 7.25 12.47 -2.20
CA THR A 426 8.10 12.28 -1.01
C THR A 426 7.28 11.86 0.21
N ALA A 427 7.86 11.08 1.12
CA ALA A 427 7.22 10.75 2.39
C ALA A 427 6.98 12.00 3.26
N GLU A 428 7.82 13.04 3.14
CA GLU A 428 7.57 14.35 3.74
C GLU A 428 6.26 14.99 3.25
N THR A 429 6.00 14.96 1.94
CA THR A 429 4.73 15.46 1.38
C THR A 429 3.53 14.65 1.86
N LEU A 430 3.65 13.33 1.96
CA LEU A 430 2.59 12.46 2.49
C LEU A 430 2.26 12.80 3.94
N ASN A 431 3.27 12.94 4.80
CA ASN A 431 3.09 13.32 6.20
C ASN A 431 2.52 14.73 6.35
N ARG A 432 2.92 15.67 5.49
CA ARG A 432 2.30 17.00 5.48
C ARG A 432 0.83 16.94 5.09
N ALA A 433 0.44 16.11 4.12
CA ALA A 433 -0.97 15.94 3.76
C ALA A 433 -1.80 15.41 4.95
N LEU A 434 -1.26 14.42 5.68
CA LEU A 434 -1.87 13.89 6.90
C LEU A 434 -2.01 14.98 7.98
N ALA A 435 -0.95 15.74 8.23
CA ALA A 435 -0.94 16.84 9.19
C ALA A 435 -1.93 17.97 8.82
N GLN A 436 -2.21 18.17 7.53
CA GLN A 436 -3.21 19.13 7.04
C GLN A 436 -4.67 18.64 7.17
N GLY A 437 -4.90 17.41 7.61
CA GLY A 437 -6.25 16.86 7.74
C GLY A 437 -6.72 16.05 6.53
N LEU A 438 -5.89 15.83 5.51
CA LEU A 438 -6.24 14.98 4.37
C LEU A 438 -6.09 13.50 4.74
N HIS A 439 -6.82 12.66 4.01
CA HIS A 439 -6.58 11.22 3.90
C HIS A 439 -5.55 10.95 2.80
N LEU A 440 -5.11 9.69 2.64
CA LEU A 440 -4.20 9.31 1.56
C LEU A 440 -4.85 8.29 0.62
N LEU A 441 -4.79 8.57 -0.69
CA LEU A 441 -5.12 7.63 -1.75
C LEU A 441 -3.88 7.42 -2.62
N PHE A 442 -3.27 6.24 -2.54
CA PHE A 442 -2.16 5.85 -3.41
C PHE A 442 -2.70 5.30 -4.72
N THR A 443 -2.40 5.99 -5.81
CA THR A 443 -2.66 5.50 -7.17
C THR A 443 -1.72 4.35 -7.51
N PRO A 444 -2.02 3.50 -8.51
CA PRO A 444 -1.21 2.32 -8.79
C PRO A 444 0.23 2.68 -9.16
N GLY A 445 1.19 2.21 -8.34
CA GLY A 445 2.62 2.42 -8.54
C GLY A 445 3.45 1.96 -7.34
N ILE A 446 4.77 2.17 -7.43
CA ILE A 446 5.74 1.86 -6.37
C ILE A 446 6.25 3.19 -5.79
N TYR A 447 6.28 3.28 -4.47
CA TYR A 447 6.57 4.47 -3.69
C TYR A 447 7.74 4.18 -2.77
N HIS A 448 8.89 4.80 -3.05
CA HIS A 448 10.09 4.71 -2.23
C HIS A 448 10.03 5.75 -1.12
N LEU A 449 10.26 5.32 0.11
CA LEU A 449 10.10 6.13 1.31
C LEU A 449 11.47 6.34 1.98
N ASP A 450 11.88 7.59 2.12
CA ASP A 450 13.11 7.99 2.84
C ASP A 450 12.85 8.22 4.34
N ARG A 451 11.58 8.29 4.75
CA ARG A 451 11.13 8.38 6.14
C ARG A 451 9.76 7.74 6.32
N THR A 452 9.44 7.41 7.57
CA THR A 452 8.19 6.75 7.95
C THR A 452 6.97 7.62 7.64
N ILE A 453 5.90 7.02 7.12
CA ILE A 453 4.59 7.67 7.04
C ILE A 453 3.94 7.62 8.42
N GLU A 454 3.63 8.77 9.00
CA GLU A 454 3.09 8.92 10.35
C GLU A 454 1.59 9.24 10.28
N VAL A 455 0.75 8.31 10.73
CA VAL A 455 -0.71 8.44 10.75
C VAL A 455 -1.19 8.67 12.17
N ASP A 456 -1.40 9.93 12.55
CA ASP A 456 -1.66 10.34 13.94
C ASP A 456 -3.06 10.94 14.19
N ARG A 457 -3.88 11.05 13.14
CA ARG A 457 -5.24 11.59 13.23
C ARG A 457 -6.29 10.48 13.20
N ALA A 458 -7.18 10.49 14.18
CA ALA A 458 -8.33 9.58 14.24
C ALA A 458 -9.17 9.63 12.94
N GLY A 459 -9.73 8.48 12.56
CA GLY A 459 -10.56 8.33 11.36
C GLY A 459 -9.80 8.42 10.04
N THR A 460 -8.46 8.50 10.05
CA THR A 460 -7.67 8.62 8.81
C THR A 460 -7.78 7.36 7.95
N ILE A 461 -8.04 7.56 6.66
CA ILE A 461 -8.01 6.51 5.65
C ILE A 461 -6.70 6.61 4.87
N VAL A 462 -6.00 5.50 4.78
CA VAL A 462 -4.82 5.33 3.93
C VAL A 462 -5.08 4.14 3.03
N MET A 463 -5.41 4.40 1.77
CA MET A 463 -5.82 3.35 0.84
C MET A 463 -5.03 3.33 -0.45
N GLY A 464 -4.82 2.15 -1.02
CA GLY A 464 -4.14 1.91 -2.29
C GLY A 464 -5.07 1.38 -3.36
N LEU A 465 -4.78 1.75 -4.60
CA LEU A 465 -5.37 1.21 -5.81
C LEU A 465 -4.32 0.39 -6.57
N GLY A 466 -4.73 -0.70 -7.22
CA GLY A 466 -3.85 -1.47 -8.10
C GLY A 466 -2.59 -2.00 -7.40
N LEU A 467 -2.72 -2.45 -6.15
CA LEU A 467 -1.62 -2.96 -5.33
C LEU A 467 -0.48 -1.92 -5.20
N ALA A 468 -0.85 -0.67 -4.93
CA ALA A 468 0.10 0.39 -4.61
C ALA A 468 1.11 -0.09 -3.56
N THR A 469 2.39 0.03 -3.88
CA THR A 469 3.48 -0.63 -3.15
C THR A 469 4.35 0.41 -2.46
N LEU A 470 4.56 0.27 -1.14
CA LEU A 470 5.43 1.12 -0.33
C LEU A 470 6.74 0.39 -0.07
N VAL A 471 7.88 1.04 -0.36
CA VAL A 471 9.23 0.49 -0.17
C VAL A 471 9.97 1.39 0.83
N PRO A 472 10.13 0.98 2.10
CA PRO A 472 10.95 1.72 3.05
C PRO A 472 12.43 1.58 2.72
N GLU A 473 13.13 2.70 2.57
CA GLU A 473 14.57 2.75 2.32
C GLU A 473 15.36 3.05 3.61
N GLY A 474 16.63 2.65 3.66
CA GLY A 474 17.49 2.95 4.81
C GLY A 474 17.11 2.27 6.13
N GLY A 475 16.27 1.23 6.11
CA GLY A 475 15.89 0.45 7.31
C GLY A 475 14.84 1.13 8.19
N ILE A 476 14.10 2.10 7.65
CA ILE A 476 12.97 2.73 8.34
C ILE A 476 11.75 1.80 8.42
N THR A 477 10.81 2.12 9.30
CA THR A 477 9.43 1.61 9.23
C THR A 477 8.70 2.29 8.08
N ALA A 478 7.92 1.56 7.27
CA ALA A 478 7.18 2.16 6.16
C ALA A 478 6.05 3.05 6.65
N MET A 479 5.31 2.57 7.66
CA MET A 479 4.17 3.30 8.22
C MET A 479 3.99 3.01 9.71
N ARG A 480 3.69 4.07 10.46
CA ARG A 480 3.27 4.03 11.86
C ARG A 480 1.88 4.63 11.99
N VAL A 481 1.03 3.94 12.73
CA VAL A 481 -0.29 4.44 13.13
C VAL A 481 -0.23 4.74 14.61
N ALA A 482 -0.63 5.95 15.02
CA ALA A 482 -0.73 6.30 16.44
C ALA A 482 -1.89 5.54 17.10
N ASP A 483 -1.91 5.55 18.43
CA ASP A 483 -2.99 4.97 19.23
C ASP A 483 -4.23 5.87 19.20
N VAL A 484 -4.98 5.81 18.09
CA VAL A 484 -6.13 6.67 17.80
C VAL A 484 -7.25 5.88 17.14
N ASP A 485 -8.50 6.32 17.36
CA ASP A 485 -9.69 5.67 16.80
C ASP A 485 -9.70 5.65 15.27
N GLY A 486 -10.28 4.59 14.71
CA GLY A 486 -10.93 4.64 13.41
C GLY A 486 -10.00 4.73 12.20
N VAL A 487 -8.68 4.56 12.36
CA VAL A 487 -7.77 4.52 11.22
C VAL A 487 -8.08 3.30 10.34
N ARG A 488 -8.05 3.49 9.02
CA ARG A 488 -8.37 2.45 8.03
C ARG A 488 -7.23 2.35 7.02
N LEU A 489 -6.43 1.28 7.12
CA LEU A 489 -5.42 0.90 6.13
C LEU A 489 -6.02 -0.09 5.15
N ALA A 490 -5.95 0.20 3.84
CA ALA A 490 -6.68 -0.59 2.84
C ALA A 490 -5.92 -0.78 1.51
N GLY A 491 -5.71 -2.01 1.05
CA GLY A 491 -5.26 -2.28 -0.33
C GLY A 491 -3.83 -1.85 -0.65
N LEU A 492 -2.89 -2.08 0.27
CA LEU A 492 -1.48 -1.70 0.15
C LEU A 492 -0.59 -2.94 0.12
N LEU A 493 0.50 -2.88 -0.64
CA LEU A 493 1.62 -3.80 -0.47
C LEU A 493 2.78 -3.03 0.19
N ILE A 494 3.36 -3.56 1.26
CA ILE A 494 4.61 -3.06 1.84
C ILE A 494 5.72 -4.03 1.45
N ASP A 495 6.71 -3.56 0.72
CA ASP A 495 7.79 -4.38 0.18
C ASP A 495 9.13 -3.96 0.80
N ALA A 496 9.71 -4.84 1.61
CA ALA A 496 10.82 -4.50 2.50
C ALA A 496 12.09 -4.11 1.72
N GLY A 497 12.69 -2.96 2.03
CA GLY A 497 13.96 -2.54 1.43
C GLY A 497 15.15 -3.46 1.74
N THR A 498 16.26 -3.25 1.05
CA THR A 498 17.49 -4.07 1.18
C THR A 498 18.24 -3.87 2.49
N VAL A 499 18.00 -2.74 3.17
CA VAL A 499 18.48 -2.46 4.53
C VAL A 499 17.40 -2.93 5.50
N ASN A 500 17.80 -3.72 6.52
CA ASN A 500 16.87 -4.31 7.47
C ASN A 500 16.07 -3.25 8.24
N SER A 501 14.76 -3.24 8.05
CA SER A 501 13.85 -2.48 8.89
C SER A 501 13.56 -3.21 10.20
N GLN A 502 13.54 -2.50 11.33
CA GLN A 502 13.17 -3.14 12.60
C GLN A 502 11.71 -3.63 12.57
N THR A 503 10.81 -2.77 12.06
CA THR A 503 9.39 -3.05 11.79
C THR A 503 9.05 -2.51 10.41
N LEU A 504 8.11 -3.13 9.67
CA LEU A 504 7.62 -2.55 8.40
C LEU A 504 6.31 -1.77 8.60
N LEU A 505 5.40 -2.33 9.41
CA LEU A 505 4.16 -1.69 9.83
C LEU A 505 4.01 -1.79 11.36
N GLU A 506 3.70 -0.67 11.99
CA GLU A 506 3.50 -0.58 13.44
C GLU A 506 2.18 0.17 13.73
N ILE A 507 1.32 -0.44 14.54
CA ILE A 507 -0.02 0.07 14.85
C ILE A 507 -0.14 0.29 16.34
N GLY A 508 -0.37 1.53 16.76
CA GLY A 508 -0.33 1.93 18.15
C GLY A 508 1.07 2.09 18.69
N ARG A 509 1.17 2.25 20.00
CA ARG A 509 2.43 2.43 20.71
C ARG A 509 2.57 1.38 21.80
N GLN A 510 3.76 0.80 21.91
CA GLN A 510 4.06 -0.17 22.96
C GLN A 510 3.69 0.34 24.36
N GLY A 511 2.96 -0.48 25.12
CA GLY A 511 2.55 -0.20 26.49
C GLY A 511 1.37 0.77 26.63
N VAL A 512 0.73 1.14 25.51
CA VAL A 512 -0.52 1.91 25.50
C VAL A 512 -1.66 0.95 25.12
N HIS A 513 -2.74 1.00 25.91
CA HIS A 513 -3.89 0.09 25.85
C HIS A 513 -5.18 0.91 25.92
N THR A 514 -5.36 1.84 24.97
CA THR A 514 -6.60 2.62 24.87
C THR A 514 -7.67 1.74 24.20
N ASP A 515 -8.85 1.64 24.82
CA ASP A 515 -9.99 0.94 24.22
C ASP A 515 -10.47 1.68 22.97
N HIS A 516 -10.43 0.99 21.83
CA HIS A 516 -10.89 1.48 20.53
C HIS A 516 -12.13 0.71 20.04
N SER A 517 -12.76 -0.07 20.92
CA SER A 517 -13.85 -1.00 20.60
C SER A 517 -15.02 -0.35 19.83
N ALA A 518 -15.28 0.95 20.07
CA ALA A 518 -16.32 1.73 19.39
C ALA A 518 -16.02 2.00 17.90
N ASP A 519 -14.80 2.43 17.58
CA ASP A 519 -14.33 2.67 16.21
C ASP A 519 -12.88 2.19 16.08
N PRO A 520 -12.65 0.88 15.90
CA PRO A 520 -11.31 0.31 15.95
C PRO A 520 -10.47 0.72 14.75
N ILE A 521 -9.15 0.60 14.88
CA ILE A 521 -8.22 0.61 13.74
C ILE A 521 -8.47 -0.65 12.90
N SER A 522 -8.42 -0.55 11.56
CA SER A 522 -8.52 -1.72 10.70
C SER A 522 -7.45 -1.79 9.62
N VAL A 523 -6.95 -3.00 9.39
CA VAL A 523 -5.96 -3.37 8.37
C VAL A 523 -6.60 -4.33 7.38
N GLN A 524 -6.82 -3.90 6.14
CA GLN A 524 -7.61 -4.65 5.17
C GLN A 524 -6.93 -4.75 3.82
N ASP A 525 -6.67 -5.97 3.34
CA ASP A 525 -5.90 -6.17 2.10
C ASP A 525 -4.54 -5.43 2.14
N VAL A 526 -3.92 -5.41 3.33
CA VAL A 526 -2.55 -4.91 3.50
C VAL A 526 -1.64 -6.12 3.49
N PHE A 527 -0.74 -6.16 2.52
CA PHE A 527 0.17 -7.27 2.29
C PHE A 527 1.60 -6.82 2.59
N ILE A 528 2.44 -7.74 3.03
CA ILE A 528 3.86 -7.48 3.29
C ILE A 528 4.69 -8.52 2.56
N ARG A 529 5.70 -8.06 1.83
CA ARG A 529 6.67 -8.89 1.12
C ARG A 529 8.09 -8.60 1.62
N ILE A 530 8.87 -9.66 1.85
CA ILE A 530 10.28 -9.58 2.25
C ILE A 530 11.11 -10.50 1.36
N GLY A 531 11.66 -9.96 0.26
CA GLY A 531 12.39 -10.74 -0.74
C GLY A 531 11.62 -10.92 -2.06
N GLY A 532 12.20 -11.67 -2.99
CA GLY A 532 11.56 -12.12 -4.23
C GLY A 532 11.82 -11.23 -5.44
N GLN A 533 11.82 -9.91 -5.27
CA GLN A 533 12.29 -8.98 -6.32
C GLN A 533 13.76 -8.55 -6.08
N PHE A 534 14.15 -8.44 -4.82
CA PHE A 534 15.49 -8.11 -4.33
C PHE A 534 15.62 -8.65 -2.91
N ALA A 535 16.81 -8.59 -2.31
CA ALA A 535 17.07 -9.11 -0.96
C ALA A 535 16.50 -8.20 0.15
N GLY A 536 15.18 -8.09 0.23
CA GLY A 536 14.45 -7.33 1.26
C GLY A 536 14.64 -7.94 2.65
N LYS A 537 14.71 -7.10 3.70
CA LYS A 537 14.95 -7.55 5.07
C LYS A 537 14.11 -6.79 6.09
N ALA A 538 13.62 -7.49 7.10
CA ALA A 538 12.98 -6.88 8.25
C ALA A 538 13.11 -7.76 9.49
N THR A 539 13.20 -7.20 10.70
CA THR A 539 13.20 -8.01 11.93
C THR A 539 11.80 -8.50 12.27
N SER A 540 10.84 -7.59 12.37
CA SER A 540 9.41 -7.88 12.48
C SER A 540 8.66 -7.24 11.31
N SER A 541 7.67 -7.93 10.74
CA SER A 541 6.95 -7.37 9.59
C SER A 541 5.84 -6.44 10.04
N MET A 542 4.90 -6.94 10.85
CA MET A 542 3.82 -6.15 11.42
C MET A 542 3.78 -6.29 12.94
N VAL A 543 3.64 -5.17 13.64
CA VAL A 543 3.45 -5.12 15.10
C VAL A 543 2.18 -4.35 15.42
N VAL A 544 1.31 -4.94 16.23
CA VAL A 544 0.01 -4.37 16.62
C VAL A 544 -0.02 -4.18 18.13
N HIS A 545 0.12 -2.94 18.57
CA HIS A 545 0.02 -2.52 19.97
C HIS A 545 -1.38 -2.05 20.35
N SER A 546 -2.10 -1.37 19.45
CA SER A 546 -3.44 -0.86 19.77
C SER A 546 -4.45 -1.98 19.98
N ASP A 547 -5.19 -1.87 21.07
CA ASP A 547 -6.30 -2.75 21.39
C ASP A 547 -7.42 -2.65 20.32
N ASP A 548 -8.28 -3.66 20.27
CA ASP A 548 -9.45 -3.77 19.38
C ASP A 548 -9.15 -3.76 17.86
N THR A 549 -7.88 -3.68 17.45
CA THR A 549 -7.49 -3.62 16.04
C THR A 549 -8.10 -4.80 15.27
N ILE A 550 -8.70 -4.52 14.11
CA ILE A 550 -9.24 -5.52 13.18
C ILE A 550 -8.24 -5.75 12.05
N ILE A 551 -7.68 -6.95 11.97
CA ILE A 551 -6.86 -7.41 10.85
C ILE A 551 -7.74 -8.27 9.94
N ASP A 552 -8.25 -7.69 8.86
CA ASP A 552 -9.23 -8.34 7.98
C ASP A 552 -8.66 -8.55 6.58
N HIS A 553 -8.10 -9.75 6.38
CA HIS A 553 -7.26 -10.16 5.26
C HIS A 553 -5.89 -9.45 5.21
N THR A 554 -4.86 -10.20 5.58
CA THR A 554 -3.45 -9.84 5.36
C THR A 554 -2.70 -11.06 4.87
N TRP A 555 -1.67 -10.81 4.07
CA TRP A 555 -0.65 -11.80 3.73
C TRP A 555 0.71 -11.21 4.05
N ILE A 556 1.40 -11.82 4.99
CA ILE A 556 2.73 -11.40 5.44
C ILE A 556 3.69 -12.50 5.02
N TRP A 557 4.50 -12.23 4.00
CA TRP A 557 5.23 -13.25 3.28
C TRP A 557 6.72 -12.92 3.22
N ARG A 558 7.53 -13.72 3.91
CA ARG A 558 8.97 -13.79 3.62
C ARG A 558 9.13 -14.64 2.36
N ALA A 559 9.72 -14.07 1.32
CA ALA A 559 9.76 -14.74 0.03
C ALA A 559 10.45 -16.11 0.07
N ASP A 560 9.81 -17.13 -0.49
CA ASP A 560 10.36 -18.48 -0.68
C ASP A 560 10.94 -18.71 -2.10
N HIS A 561 10.64 -17.82 -3.04
CA HIS A 561 11.14 -17.85 -4.41
C HIS A 561 11.31 -16.44 -5.01
N GLY A 562 11.99 -16.38 -6.16
CA GLY A 562 12.38 -15.13 -6.82
C GLY A 562 13.81 -14.72 -6.49
N ASP A 563 14.17 -13.50 -6.87
CA ASP A 563 15.50 -12.94 -6.65
C ASP A 563 15.69 -12.53 -5.18
N GLY A 564 16.93 -12.67 -4.69
CA GLY A 564 17.29 -12.24 -3.34
C GLY A 564 16.67 -13.08 -2.22
N VAL A 565 16.37 -14.35 -2.47
CA VAL A 565 15.80 -15.28 -1.47
C VAL A 565 16.85 -16.24 -0.93
N GLY A 566 16.78 -16.50 0.37
CA GLY A 566 17.57 -17.50 1.08
C GLY A 566 17.72 -17.20 2.57
N TRP A 567 18.14 -18.20 3.35
CA TRP A 567 18.10 -18.17 4.83
C TRP A 567 18.80 -16.96 5.45
N ASN A 568 19.92 -16.55 4.84
CA ASN A 568 20.73 -15.41 5.26
C ASN A 568 20.67 -14.24 4.25
N VAL A 569 19.73 -14.27 3.30
CA VAL A 569 19.60 -13.30 2.21
C VAL A 569 18.44 -12.35 2.48
N ASN A 570 17.18 -12.81 2.41
CA ASN A 570 15.98 -12.05 2.79
C ASN A 570 15.61 -12.34 4.25
N THR A 571 16.50 -11.99 5.18
CA THR A 571 16.29 -12.30 6.60
C THR A 571 15.05 -11.62 7.13
N ALA A 572 14.09 -12.43 7.61
CA ALA A 572 12.97 -11.96 8.41
C ALA A 572 12.66 -12.92 9.54
N ASP A 573 12.78 -12.44 10.77
CA ASP A 573 12.67 -13.29 11.95
C ASP A 573 11.21 -13.49 12.37
N TYR A 574 10.41 -12.41 12.39
CA TYR A 574 9.03 -12.43 12.88
C TYR A 574 8.04 -11.86 11.87
N GLY A 575 6.90 -12.54 11.69
CA GLY A 575 5.83 -12.10 10.81
C GLY A 575 4.94 -11.05 11.48
N LEU A 576 3.94 -11.51 12.22
CA LEU A 576 3.00 -10.70 12.99
C LEU A 576 3.28 -10.82 14.49
N ARG A 577 3.32 -9.69 15.20
CA ARG A 577 3.40 -9.66 16.66
C ARG A 577 2.25 -8.80 17.22
N VAL A 578 1.37 -9.42 18.01
CA VAL A 578 0.16 -8.77 18.54
C VAL A 578 0.33 -8.54 20.05
N HIS A 579 0.42 -7.28 20.45
CA HIS A 579 0.49 -6.85 21.84
C HIS A 579 -0.82 -6.25 22.36
N GLY A 580 -1.67 -5.73 21.46
CA GLY A 580 -2.96 -5.17 21.83
C GLY A 580 -3.96 -6.25 22.27
N ASP A 581 -4.81 -5.88 23.22
CA ASP A 581 -5.94 -6.67 23.70
C ASP A 581 -7.11 -6.63 22.71
N ASP A 582 -7.98 -7.63 22.76
CA ASP A 582 -9.24 -7.71 21.97
C ASP A 582 -9.06 -7.62 20.43
N VAL A 583 -7.82 -7.75 19.94
CA VAL A 583 -7.49 -7.78 18.52
C VAL A 583 -8.18 -8.96 17.83
N LEU A 584 -8.76 -8.68 16.66
CA LEU A 584 -9.45 -9.68 15.83
C LEU A 584 -8.76 -9.82 14.48
N ALA A 585 -8.26 -11.02 14.18
CA ALA A 585 -7.77 -11.39 12.86
C ALA A 585 -8.79 -12.27 12.11
N THR A 586 -9.20 -11.87 10.91
CA THR A 586 -10.11 -12.61 10.02
C THR A 586 -9.43 -12.82 8.66
N GLY A 587 -9.12 -14.07 8.31
CA GLY A 587 -8.39 -14.37 7.08
C GLY A 587 -6.89 -14.04 7.19
N LEU A 588 -6.19 -14.63 8.14
CA LEU A 588 -4.78 -14.39 8.41
C LEU A 588 -3.87 -15.35 7.63
N PHE A 589 -2.97 -14.82 6.81
CA PHE A 589 -1.97 -15.61 6.07
C PHE A 589 -0.57 -15.11 6.42
N VAL A 590 0.31 -15.95 6.99
CA VAL A 590 1.67 -15.55 7.38
C VAL A 590 2.66 -16.69 7.13
N GLU A 591 3.73 -16.43 6.38
CA GLU A 591 4.57 -17.52 5.84
C GLU A 591 6.07 -17.25 5.86
N HIS A 592 6.82 -18.35 6.05
CA HIS A 592 8.26 -18.55 5.85
C HIS A 592 9.21 -17.75 6.75
N PHE A 593 8.75 -17.24 7.88
CA PHE A 593 9.61 -16.52 8.82
C PHE A 593 10.63 -17.44 9.50
N ARG A 594 11.82 -16.88 9.82
CA ARG A 594 12.93 -17.65 10.41
C ARG A 594 12.67 -18.08 11.85
N LYS A 595 11.73 -17.42 12.53
CA LYS A 595 11.26 -17.77 13.88
C LYS A 595 9.73 -17.88 13.88
N TYR A 596 9.05 -17.31 14.87
CA TYR A 596 7.59 -17.33 14.94
C TYR A 596 6.97 -16.52 13.80
N ASN A 597 6.04 -17.14 13.08
CA ASN A 597 5.30 -16.48 12.01
C ASN A 597 4.25 -15.55 12.64
N VAL A 598 3.58 -15.99 13.71
CA VAL A 598 2.72 -15.17 14.56
C VAL A 598 3.11 -15.34 16.03
N GLU A 599 3.24 -14.23 16.75
CA GLU A 599 3.29 -14.18 18.22
C GLU A 599 2.15 -13.32 18.76
N TRP A 600 1.48 -13.81 19.79
CA TRP A 600 0.35 -13.13 20.42
C TRP A 600 0.58 -12.96 21.93
N PHE A 601 0.63 -11.72 22.37
CA PHE A 601 0.88 -11.29 23.74
C PHE A 601 -0.33 -10.62 24.39
N GLY A 602 -1.24 -10.04 23.60
CA GLY A 602 -2.44 -9.36 24.11
C GLY A 602 -3.56 -10.31 24.51
N GLU A 603 -4.38 -9.89 25.46
CA GLU A 603 -5.51 -10.65 26.00
C GLU A 603 -6.72 -10.66 25.07
N ARG A 604 -7.57 -11.68 25.20
CA ARG A 604 -8.86 -11.83 24.48
C ARG A 604 -8.73 -11.77 22.96
N GLY A 605 -7.54 -12.05 22.45
CA GLY A 605 -7.25 -12.10 21.03
C GLY A 605 -8.04 -13.19 20.32
N ARG A 606 -8.48 -12.91 19.08
CA ARG A 606 -9.25 -13.88 18.28
C ARG A 606 -8.71 -14.00 16.86
N THR A 607 -8.59 -15.22 16.37
CA THR A 607 -8.23 -15.51 14.97
C THR A 607 -9.26 -16.42 14.32
N ILE A 608 -9.95 -15.96 13.28
CA ILE A 608 -10.84 -16.77 12.46
C ILE A 608 -10.17 -16.95 11.10
N PHE A 609 -9.82 -18.20 10.81
CA PHE A 609 -8.95 -18.64 9.72
C PHE A 609 -7.49 -18.20 9.88
N PHE A 610 -6.59 -19.20 9.84
CA PHE A 610 -5.16 -18.99 9.70
C PHE A 610 -4.56 -19.98 8.69
N GLN A 611 -3.67 -19.48 7.85
CA GLN A 611 -2.84 -20.29 6.98
C GLN A 611 -1.37 -19.89 7.15
N ASN A 612 -0.52 -20.90 7.23
CA ASN A 612 0.92 -20.75 7.32
C ASN A 612 1.66 -21.85 6.55
N GLU A 613 2.81 -21.47 6.00
CA GLU A 613 3.91 -22.36 5.66
C GLU A 613 5.17 -21.97 6.45
N LEU A 614 5.89 -22.95 6.99
CA LEU A 614 7.19 -22.74 7.62
C LEU A 614 8.27 -22.40 6.56
N PRO A 615 9.43 -21.84 6.95
CA PRO A 615 10.50 -21.53 6.00
C PRO A 615 11.01 -22.81 5.32
N TYR A 616 11.22 -22.77 4.00
CA TYR A 616 11.69 -23.94 3.26
C TYR A 616 13.20 -24.13 3.38
N ASP A 617 13.89 -23.05 3.71
CA ASP A 617 15.30 -22.83 3.51
C ASP A 617 16.21 -22.83 4.76
N PRO A 618 15.80 -23.23 5.99
CA PRO A 618 16.78 -23.46 7.04
C PRO A 618 17.80 -24.52 6.57
N PRO A 619 19.10 -24.29 6.78
CA PRO A 619 20.14 -25.13 6.19
C PRO A 619 20.30 -26.49 6.87
N ASN A 620 19.80 -26.65 8.11
CA ASN A 620 19.78 -27.89 8.88
C ASN A 620 18.98 -27.68 10.18
N GLN A 621 18.71 -28.77 10.91
CA GLN A 621 18.04 -28.73 12.21
C GLN A 621 18.70 -27.76 13.20
N ALA A 622 20.03 -27.74 13.30
CA ALA A 622 20.73 -26.90 14.29
C ALA A 622 20.51 -25.40 14.06
N ALA A 623 20.36 -24.97 12.81
CA ALA A 623 20.01 -23.61 12.45
C ALA A 623 18.53 -23.27 12.72
N TYR A 624 17.68 -24.29 12.93
CA TYR A 624 16.25 -24.17 13.16
C TYR A 624 15.84 -24.81 14.50
N MET A 625 16.58 -24.47 15.56
CA MET A 625 16.23 -24.78 16.95
C MET A 625 15.75 -23.50 17.68
N ASN A 626 14.77 -23.64 18.57
CA ASN A 626 14.41 -22.64 19.56
C ASN A 626 14.81 -23.13 20.95
N GLY A 627 16.07 -22.88 21.34
CA GLY A 627 16.63 -23.47 22.55
C GLY A 627 16.67 -25.00 22.46
N THR A 628 15.91 -25.69 23.32
CA THR A 628 15.75 -27.16 23.29
C THR A 628 14.58 -27.62 22.42
N VAL A 629 13.71 -26.71 21.96
CA VAL A 629 12.56 -27.01 21.10
C VAL A 629 13.04 -27.11 19.66
N LYS A 630 12.58 -28.14 18.94
CA LYS A 630 12.85 -28.28 17.50
C LYS A 630 11.95 -27.34 16.72
N GLY A 631 12.55 -26.44 15.94
CA GLY A 631 11.83 -25.44 15.16
C GLY A 631 11.15 -24.35 15.98
N TRP A 632 10.40 -23.52 15.27
CA TRP A 632 9.56 -22.46 15.81
C TRP A 632 8.12 -22.73 15.41
N ALA A 633 7.17 -22.58 16.33
CA ALA A 633 5.75 -22.72 15.99
C ALA A 633 5.35 -21.67 14.94
N ALA A 634 4.37 -22.01 14.11
CA ALA A 634 3.76 -21.05 13.21
C ALA A 634 3.01 -19.95 13.99
N TYR A 635 2.39 -20.34 15.10
CA TYR A 635 1.56 -19.45 15.91
C TYR A 635 1.83 -19.70 17.41
N LYS A 636 2.40 -18.69 18.08
CA LYS A 636 2.64 -18.68 19.53
C LYS A 636 1.65 -17.77 20.22
N VAL A 637 0.91 -18.29 21.19
CA VAL A 637 0.27 -17.47 22.24
C VAL A 637 1.22 -17.46 23.43
N ASP A 638 1.60 -16.28 23.92
CA ASP A 638 2.50 -16.13 25.05
C ASP A 638 1.94 -16.81 26.32
N ASP A 639 2.82 -17.36 27.15
CA ASP A 639 2.39 -18.16 28.30
C ASP A 639 1.67 -17.31 29.37
N SER A 640 1.91 -16.00 29.35
CA SER A 640 1.22 -15.04 30.23
C SER A 640 -0.25 -14.85 29.87
N VAL A 641 -0.67 -15.08 28.62
CA VAL A 641 -2.05 -14.82 28.15
C VAL A 641 -3.06 -15.72 28.85
N ASP A 642 -4.16 -15.16 29.35
CA ASP A 642 -5.24 -15.88 30.04
C ASP A 642 -6.44 -16.17 29.13
N ALA A 643 -6.69 -15.34 28.12
CA ALA A 643 -7.78 -15.52 27.16
C ALA A 643 -7.31 -15.35 25.70
N HIS A 644 -7.61 -16.34 24.86
CA HIS A 644 -7.35 -16.30 23.42
C HIS A 644 -8.24 -17.31 22.70
N GLU A 645 -8.65 -17.06 21.45
CA GLU A 645 -9.43 -18.04 20.71
C GLU A 645 -9.16 -18.10 19.20
N GLY A 646 -8.94 -19.32 18.68
CA GLY A 646 -8.64 -19.55 17.26
C GLY A 646 -9.58 -20.56 16.59
N TRP A 647 -9.95 -20.33 15.32
CA TRP A 647 -10.79 -21.22 14.52
C TRP A 647 -10.21 -21.49 13.13
N GLY A 648 -10.14 -22.75 12.73
CA GLY A 648 -9.79 -23.16 11.36
C GLY A 648 -8.37 -22.71 11.00
N MET A 649 -7.36 -23.34 11.61
CA MET A 649 -5.97 -22.88 11.50
C MET A 649 -5.07 -23.99 10.98
N GLY A 650 -4.31 -23.71 9.92
CA GLY A 650 -3.41 -24.67 9.27
C GLY A 650 -1.96 -24.18 9.24
N SER A 651 -1.02 -25.09 9.47
CA SER A 651 0.41 -24.85 9.27
C SER A 651 1.06 -25.98 8.46
N TYR A 652 1.83 -25.63 7.43
CA TYR A 652 2.41 -26.58 6.48
C TYR A 652 3.93 -26.52 6.52
N CYS A 653 4.61 -27.64 6.27
CA CYS A 653 6.06 -27.66 6.13
C CYS A 653 6.49 -28.30 4.81
N VAL A 654 7.50 -27.68 4.19
CA VAL A 654 8.14 -28.17 2.98
C VAL A 654 9.61 -27.75 2.98
N PHE A 655 10.37 -28.28 3.94
CA PHE A 655 11.79 -27.97 4.09
C PHE A 655 12.60 -28.51 2.90
N THR A 656 12.74 -27.68 1.86
CA THR A 656 13.40 -28.07 0.60
C THR A 656 14.92 -28.11 0.75
N SER A 657 15.49 -27.28 1.63
CA SER A 657 16.94 -27.24 1.87
C SER A 657 17.44 -28.40 2.73
N ASP A 658 16.64 -28.83 3.72
CA ASP A 658 16.90 -30.05 4.49
C ASP A 658 15.57 -30.74 4.83
N PRO A 659 15.16 -31.76 4.05
CA PRO A 659 13.95 -32.54 4.31
C PRO A 659 13.96 -33.32 5.64
N GLY A 660 15.11 -33.41 6.32
CA GLY A 660 15.24 -34.07 7.62
C GLY A 660 14.83 -33.21 8.81
N ILE A 661 14.49 -31.93 8.59
CA ILE A 661 14.07 -31.02 9.67
C ILE A 661 12.76 -31.50 10.29
N GLU A 662 12.76 -31.54 11.62
CA GLU A 662 11.60 -31.73 12.46
C GLU A 662 11.24 -30.42 13.16
N VAL A 663 9.95 -30.22 13.38
CA VAL A 663 9.42 -29.21 14.27
C VAL A 663 8.54 -29.86 15.33
N ASP A 664 8.65 -29.40 16.58
CA ASP A 664 7.93 -30.06 17.67
C ASP A 664 6.42 -29.85 17.56
N ARG A 665 5.97 -28.69 17.09
CA ARG A 665 4.57 -28.29 17.04
C ARG A 665 4.31 -27.21 15.99
N GLY A 666 3.11 -27.20 15.40
CA GLY A 666 2.66 -26.08 14.56
C GLY A 666 2.15 -24.91 15.39
N PHE A 667 1.50 -25.19 16.53
CA PHE A 667 0.92 -24.20 17.43
C PHE A 667 1.50 -24.35 18.84
N GLU A 668 1.78 -23.24 19.51
CA GLU A 668 2.37 -23.22 20.86
C GLU A 668 1.60 -22.22 21.75
N THR A 669 1.06 -22.67 22.88
CA THR A 669 0.14 -21.85 23.70
C THR A 669 0.23 -22.22 25.18
N PRO A 670 -0.23 -21.37 26.12
CA PRO A 670 -0.51 -21.83 27.48
C PRO A 670 -1.71 -22.79 27.49
N VAL A 671 -1.74 -23.68 28.49
CA VAL A 671 -2.88 -24.57 28.77
C VAL A 671 -3.73 -23.94 29.87
N LYS A 672 -4.70 -23.11 29.47
CA LYS A 672 -5.59 -22.39 30.38
C LYS A 672 -7.04 -22.45 29.87
N PRO A 673 -8.06 -22.41 30.76
CA PRO A 673 -9.47 -22.50 30.35
C PRO A 673 -9.92 -21.43 29.34
N GLY A 674 -9.30 -20.23 29.36
CA GLY A 674 -9.65 -19.11 28.47
C GLY A 674 -8.91 -19.12 27.13
N VAL A 675 -7.91 -19.98 26.94
CA VAL A 675 -7.11 -20.06 25.71
C VAL A 675 -7.58 -21.28 24.93
N ARG A 676 -8.34 -21.09 23.85
CA ARG A 676 -9.07 -22.17 23.17
C ARG A 676 -8.82 -22.19 21.65
N PHE A 677 -8.82 -23.36 21.05
CA PHE A 677 -8.68 -23.51 19.60
C PHE A 677 -9.63 -24.55 19.05
N HIS A 678 -10.05 -24.34 17.81
CA HIS A 678 -11.00 -25.17 17.09
C HIS A 678 -10.48 -25.45 15.68
N SER A 679 -10.54 -26.71 15.25
CA SER A 679 -10.17 -27.12 13.90
C SER A 679 -8.72 -26.76 13.52
N LEU A 680 -7.75 -27.27 14.28
CA LEU A 680 -6.33 -27.13 13.99
C LEU A 680 -5.85 -28.26 13.08
N LEU A 681 -4.90 -27.95 12.19
CA LEU A 681 -4.20 -28.97 11.43
C LEU A 681 -2.75 -28.59 11.10
N VAL A 682 -1.91 -29.61 10.94
CA VAL A 682 -0.56 -29.47 10.39
C VAL A 682 -0.35 -30.46 9.23
N VAL A 683 0.45 -30.07 8.24
CA VAL A 683 0.69 -30.89 7.03
C VAL A 683 2.17 -30.88 6.65
N SER A 684 2.76 -32.06 6.43
CA SER A 684 4.05 -32.19 5.74
C SER A 684 3.81 -32.38 4.24
N LEU A 685 4.28 -31.44 3.41
CA LEU A 685 4.10 -31.51 1.97
C LEU A 685 5.18 -32.38 1.33
N GLY A 686 4.76 -33.52 0.75
CA GLY A 686 5.66 -34.41 0.00
C GLY A 686 6.82 -34.98 0.83
N GLY A 687 6.64 -35.12 2.15
CA GLY A 687 7.64 -35.69 3.06
C GLY A 687 8.87 -34.80 3.32
N LYS A 688 8.76 -33.49 3.05
CA LYS A 688 9.84 -32.53 3.25
C LYS A 688 9.75 -31.93 4.66
N GLY A 689 10.30 -32.69 5.60
CA GLY A 689 10.26 -32.48 7.04
C GLY A 689 9.04 -33.04 7.72
N ARG A 690 8.89 -32.71 9.01
CA ARG A 690 7.90 -33.33 9.89
C ARG A 690 7.45 -32.41 11.01
N TYR A 691 6.16 -32.48 11.32
CA TYR A 691 5.62 -32.04 12.61
C TYR A 691 5.56 -33.21 13.59
N ASN A 692 6.02 -33.01 14.83
CA ASN A 692 5.87 -34.00 15.89
C ASN A 692 4.47 -33.95 16.53
N HIS A 693 3.88 -32.76 16.64
CA HIS A 693 2.54 -32.52 17.16
C HIS A 693 1.83 -31.40 16.39
N VAL A 694 0.50 -31.32 16.53
CA VAL A 694 -0.30 -30.22 15.98
C VAL A 694 -0.10 -28.99 16.87
N ILE A 695 -0.47 -29.10 18.14
CA ILE A 695 -0.43 -28.02 19.13
C ILE A 695 0.20 -28.53 20.42
N ASN A 696 1.17 -27.78 20.95
CA ASN A 696 1.94 -28.21 22.11
C ASN A 696 2.44 -29.67 21.98
N ASP A 697 2.00 -30.55 22.88
CA ASP A 697 2.32 -31.99 22.86
C ASP A 697 1.10 -32.83 22.42
N THR A 698 0.11 -32.20 21.77
CA THR A 698 -1.18 -32.77 21.37
C THR A 698 -1.33 -32.86 19.85
N GLY A 699 -1.97 -33.93 19.39
CA GLY A 699 -2.13 -34.26 17.97
C GLY A 699 -1.03 -35.21 17.48
N ALA A 700 -1.38 -36.04 16.49
CA ALA A 700 -0.45 -36.97 15.89
C ALA A 700 0.65 -36.23 15.09
N PRO A 701 1.81 -36.85 14.85
CA PRO A 701 2.80 -36.29 13.94
C PRO A 701 2.28 -36.26 12.50
N ALA A 702 2.69 -35.26 11.72
CA ALA A 702 2.47 -35.21 10.27
C ALA A 702 3.81 -35.36 9.54
N TYR A 703 3.91 -36.39 8.71
CA TYR A 703 5.12 -36.77 7.98
C TYR A 703 4.77 -37.64 6.77
N GLY A 704 5.78 -37.98 5.96
CA GLY A 704 5.62 -38.86 4.81
C GLY A 704 5.16 -38.14 3.54
N VAL A 705 5.19 -38.86 2.42
CA VAL A 705 5.03 -38.28 1.07
C VAL A 705 3.56 -38.09 0.65
N GLU A 706 2.62 -38.70 1.36
CA GLU A 706 1.20 -38.71 1.03
C GLU A 706 0.49 -37.38 1.34
N THR A 707 1.14 -36.47 2.07
CA THR A 707 0.62 -35.13 2.38
C THR A 707 -0.73 -35.20 3.13
N ILE A 708 -0.79 -36.04 4.15
CA ILE A 708 -1.99 -36.24 4.99
C ILE A 708 -1.95 -35.25 6.16
N PRO A 709 -3.02 -34.45 6.38
CA PRO A 709 -3.08 -33.58 7.54
C PRO A 709 -3.20 -34.37 8.85
N SER A 710 -2.44 -33.95 9.87
CA SER A 710 -2.73 -34.28 11.27
C SER A 710 -3.61 -33.18 11.86
N MET A 711 -4.59 -33.54 12.68
CA MET A 711 -5.64 -32.63 13.11
C MET A 711 -5.92 -32.70 14.61
N VAL A 712 -6.34 -31.57 15.18
CA VAL A 712 -6.90 -31.45 16.53
C VAL A 712 -8.19 -30.64 16.44
N VAL A 713 -9.31 -31.26 16.81
CA VAL A 713 -10.64 -30.64 16.67
C VAL A 713 -10.86 -29.52 17.69
N SER A 714 -10.38 -29.70 18.92
CA SER A 714 -10.52 -28.75 20.03
C SER A 714 -9.29 -28.76 20.93
N TYR A 715 -8.98 -27.62 21.56
CA TYR A 715 -7.86 -27.47 22.49
C TYR A 715 -8.10 -26.29 23.46
N PRO A 716 -7.56 -26.30 24.69
CA PRO A 716 -7.13 -27.50 25.42
C PRO A 716 -8.31 -28.40 25.72
#